data_AF-A0A9N8L6I4-F1
#
_entry.id   AF-A0A9N8L6I4-F1
#
_cell.length_a   1.000
_cell.length_b   1.000
_cell.length_c   1.000
_cell.angle_alpha   90.00
_cell.angle_beta   90.00
_cell.angle_gamma   90.00
#
_symmetry.space_group_name_H-M   'P 1'
#
loop_
_entity.id
_entity.type
_entity.pdbx_description
1 polymer ?
#
loop_
_entity_poly.entity_id
_entity_poly.type
_entity_poly.pdbx_seq_one_letter_code
_entity_poly.pdbx_strand_id
1 'polypeptide(L)'
;MPKPKAPYPAPTPPECRESLGQSPAVLAKRDIIKTDNWCPNPNQFDYDKFCDPNYPKTVHYSQIDKAYDIVKDFHERAAIYSLVTLTPEQRHQGVVTASVGNWAMALAYQAGLFNIHVTVVLPVVTVIRVVDKCQSYGAQVILHGNNFAEAKQHAFKLISESQGFYLNGFDHPHVIAGNGTIGVEIVKQLPDVEAVLVPVGGGGLLAGVASAVKHLKRTTLIYGIETVKSCGFFKAMDNEHPYQIESQVGLANSLIVPKPGENAFHTARSLVDKMVLVDDDWIARAVYHLVEQENFIVEGAGAITLGALLSLPDKLPELQGKKVVCIISGSNLEIYSMIKVIARARIVEGHSVSLTVRVSGARADYERRRILKVLESLKCNITVCDLEREWLIEDKLIDSYEDFDEYCDPENPKILKYEEVIEATERIRPHIINTPVLAAMTHKDFGINIHYKLEFMQRSGSFKERGSLNALQQLPQDKKKLGVVMASVGNEGLGLSYHAAKLSIPVIIVFPIVVSIDKLQRCHHFGAKVVVQGNNLMESQKYARALARDKGLTYINGRDHPHILAGYGSVAVEILESTPFLDAIIVPVGSGGLAAAVATVIKHQKPNVLVYGVQPESMPTFFNSLESEEMTTLPTTNNLADAITINAVGCNAFATAKPLLDKMLLVKDDWIARSMLHLSEREKYVVEGAGASTLAIVIGNLVPELKLKNVVCLLTGGNCDNTMLTRCLERGLAAEGRLVKFRVGVRNDPKSKATLMKLLANGGYNMHRHYQDNSWTQDEDYFVEMRMVCETKGLDHALELKRMIEKAYPCTSVFETEPFNDRRTCPCYVRKQ
;
A
#
# COMPACT_ATOMS: atom_id res chain seq x y z
N MET A 1 -61.82 46.06 -20.55
CA MET A 1 -60.51 46.11 -19.86
C MET A 1 -60.08 44.67 -19.55
N PRO A 2 -58.96 44.20 -20.13
CA PRO A 2 -58.54 42.80 -20.00
C PRO A 2 -57.75 42.56 -18.70
N LYS A 3 -57.94 41.38 -18.12
CA LYS A 3 -57.27 40.89 -16.90
C LYS A 3 -55.73 40.81 -17.10
N PRO A 4 -54.92 41.12 -16.08
CA PRO A 4 -53.47 41.00 -16.16
C PRO A 4 -53.02 39.53 -16.21
N LYS A 5 -52.01 39.27 -17.06
CA LYS A 5 -51.36 37.98 -17.26
C LYS A 5 -50.71 37.48 -15.97
N ALA A 6 -50.83 36.18 -15.71
CA ALA A 6 -50.17 35.50 -14.60
C ALA A 6 -48.63 35.59 -14.72
N PRO A 7 -47.90 35.68 -13.59
CA PRO A 7 -46.44 35.73 -13.59
C PRO A 7 -45.84 34.36 -13.98
N TYR A 8 -44.70 34.41 -14.68
CA TYR A 8 -43.88 33.28 -15.08
C TYR A 8 -43.62 32.31 -13.90
N PRO A 9 -43.62 30.98 -14.13
CA PRO A 9 -43.23 30.04 -13.09
C PRO A 9 -41.76 30.26 -12.72
N ALA A 10 -41.48 30.23 -11.41
CA ALA A 10 -40.14 30.28 -10.85
C ALA A 10 -39.26 29.17 -11.46
N PRO A 11 -37.95 29.42 -11.66
CA PRO A 11 -37.04 28.37 -12.14
C PRO A 11 -37.08 27.20 -11.16
N THR A 12 -37.45 26.02 -11.66
CA THR A 12 -37.29 24.75 -10.98
C THR A 12 -35.83 24.63 -10.50
N PRO A 13 -35.59 24.21 -9.25
CA PRO A 13 -34.24 23.94 -8.79
C PRO A 13 -33.61 22.89 -9.73
N PRO A 14 -32.31 23.03 -10.07
CA PRO A 14 -31.67 22.06 -10.93
C PRO A 14 -31.83 20.68 -10.32
N GLU A 15 -32.31 19.72 -11.12
CA GLU A 15 -32.35 18.31 -10.76
C GLU A 15 -31.01 17.95 -10.12
N CYS A 16 -31.04 17.49 -8.86
CA CYS A 16 -29.91 16.85 -8.24
C CYS A 16 -29.54 15.66 -9.13
N ARG A 17 -28.53 15.86 -9.99
CA ARG A 17 -27.82 14.77 -10.65
C ARG A 17 -27.46 13.76 -9.55
N GLU A 18 -27.57 12.48 -9.87
CA GLU A 18 -27.26 11.31 -9.04
C GLU A 18 -25.77 11.24 -8.62
N SER A 19 -25.21 12.33 -8.09
CA SER A 19 -23.81 12.49 -7.72
C SER A 19 -23.60 12.83 -6.24
N LEU A 20 -24.64 12.74 -5.40
CA LEU A 20 -24.42 12.60 -3.96
C LEU A 20 -23.94 11.16 -3.73
N GLY A 21 -22.62 11.02 -3.76
CA GLY A 21 -21.89 9.75 -3.76
C GLY A 21 -22.43 8.74 -2.75
N GLN A 22 -22.97 7.64 -3.28
CA GLN A 22 -22.98 6.39 -2.54
C GLN A 22 -21.51 5.97 -2.41
N SER A 23 -20.86 6.27 -1.29
CA SER A 23 -19.59 5.62 -0.94
C SER A 23 -19.93 4.18 -0.59
N PRO A 24 -19.57 3.16 -1.40
CA PRO A 24 -19.84 1.79 -1.01
C PRO A 24 -18.68 1.36 -0.11
N ALA A 25 -18.90 1.19 1.19
CA ALA A 25 -17.98 0.36 1.95
C ALA A 25 -18.03 -1.02 1.28
N VAL A 26 -16.98 -1.45 0.59
CA VAL A 26 -17.00 -2.71 -0.17
C VAL A 26 -16.48 -3.82 0.74
N LEU A 27 -17.28 -4.86 0.93
CA LEU A 27 -16.82 -6.06 1.63
C LEU A 27 -15.81 -6.85 0.77
N ALA A 28 -14.54 -6.86 1.18
CA ALA A 28 -13.56 -7.80 0.64
C ALA A 28 -13.71 -9.15 1.36
N LYS A 29 -13.95 -10.22 0.60
CA LYS A 29 -14.12 -11.60 1.12
C LYS A 29 -12.82 -12.39 1.02
N ARG A 30 -12.41 -13.03 2.13
CA ARG A 30 -11.38 -14.08 2.14
C ARG A 30 -11.94 -15.36 2.75
N ASP A 31 -11.96 -16.42 1.94
CA ASP A 31 -12.32 -17.76 2.41
C ASP A 31 -11.09 -18.38 3.10
N ILE A 32 -11.27 -18.79 4.35
CA ILE A 32 -10.26 -19.55 5.10
C ILE A 32 -10.42 -21.00 4.63
N ILE A 33 -9.79 -21.36 3.50
CA ILE A 33 -9.94 -22.70 2.93
C ILE A 33 -8.93 -23.65 3.60
N LYS A 34 -9.44 -24.58 4.42
CA LYS A 34 -8.89 -25.93 4.50
C LYS A 34 -9.71 -26.85 3.59
N THR A 35 -9.04 -27.59 2.74
CA THR A 35 -9.47 -28.95 2.41
C THR A 35 -8.95 -29.86 3.53
N ASP A 36 -9.82 -30.75 4.00
CA ASP A 36 -9.52 -31.68 5.07
C ASP A 36 -8.24 -32.49 4.75
N ASN A 37 -7.34 -32.59 5.74
CA ASN A 37 -6.17 -33.48 5.86
C ASN A 37 -4.74 -32.96 5.62
N TRP A 38 -4.45 -31.67 5.49
CA TRP A 38 -3.02 -31.27 5.49
C TRP A 38 -2.74 -29.89 6.09
N CYS A 39 -2.57 -29.86 7.40
CA CYS A 39 -1.83 -28.80 8.10
C CYS A 39 -0.54 -29.47 8.61
N PRO A 40 0.66 -29.13 8.12
CA PRO A 40 1.86 -29.81 8.55
C PRO A 40 2.12 -29.50 10.03
N ASN A 41 2.31 -30.60 10.78
CA ASN A 41 2.88 -30.77 12.11
C ASN A 41 3.21 -29.48 12.92
N PRO A 42 2.64 -29.28 14.13
CA PRO A 42 2.90 -28.10 14.99
C PRO A 42 4.35 -27.93 15.49
N ASN A 43 5.26 -28.81 15.10
CA ASN A 43 6.69 -28.77 15.46
C ASN A 43 7.59 -28.16 14.37
N GLN A 44 7.04 -27.54 13.32
CA GLN A 44 7.79 -26.74 12.35
C GLN A 44 7.25 -25.30 12.31
N PHE A 45 8.16 -24.35 12.15
CA PHE A 45 8.02 -22.89 12.33
C PHE A 45 6.98 -22.15 11.45
N ASP A 46 6.07 -22.85 10.76
CA ASP A 46 5.03 -22.27 9.91
C ASP A 46 3.64 -22.52 10.52
N TYR A 47 3.27 -21.72 11.53
CA TYR A 47 1.89 -21.59 11.98
C TYR A 47 1.25 -20.41 11.25
N ASP A 48 0.63 -20.64 10.10
CA ASP A 48 -0.36 -19.68 9.61
C ASP A 48 -1.55 -19.73 10.55
N LYS A 49 -1.71 -18.66 11.32
CA LYS A 49 -2.80 -18.51 12.30
C LYS A 49 -4.17 -18.74 11.67
N PHE A 50 -4.37 -18.37 10.40
CA PHE A 50 -5.63 -18.59 9.71
C PHE A 50 -5.83 -20.02 9.21
N CYS A 51 -4.78 -20.85 9.18
CA CYS A 51 -4.91 -22.29 8.91
C CYS A 51 -5.27 -23.09 10.16
N ASP A 52 -5.34 -22.49 11.34
CA ASP A 52 -5.78 -23.17 12.56
C ASP A 52 -7.32 -23.41 12.52
N PRO A 53 -7.82 -24.65 12.74
CA PRO A 53 -9.26 -24.91 12.90
C PRO A 53 -9.94 -24.05 14.00
N ASN A 54 -9.17 -23.34 14.81
CA ASN A 54 -9.61 -22.39 15.82
C ASN A 54 -9.99 -20.99 15.30
N TYR A 55 -9.84 -20.71 14.01
CA TYR A 55 -10.20 -19.42 13.39
C TYR A 55 -11.61 -19.42 12.75
N PRO A 56 -12.19 -18.24 12.42
CA PRO A 56 -13.51 -18.14 11.80
C PRO A 56 -13.56 -18.85 10.44
N LYS A 57 -14.75 -19.25 9.96
CA LYS A 57 -14.89 -19.89 8.64
C LYS A 57 -14.65 -18.91 7.48
N THR A 58 -15.02 -17.64 7.67
CA THR A 58 -14.90 -16.60 6.63
C THR A 58 -14.75 -15.24 7.30
N VAL A 59 -13.75 -14.48 6.87
CA VAL A 59 -13.51 -13.10 7.34
C VAL A 59 -13.81 -12.14 6.19
N HIS A 60 -14.60 -11.11 6.50
CA HIS A 60 -14.92 -10.04 5.58
C HIS A 60 -14.37 -8.72 6.11
N TYR A 61 -13.72 -7.95 5.24
CA TYR A 61 -13.26 -6.60 5.56
C TYR A 61 -14.24 -5.59 5.00
N SER A 62 -14.87 -4.79 5.87
CA SER A 62 -15.60 -3.60 5.45
C SER A 62 -14.61 -2.46 5.29
N GLN A 63 -14.07 -2.31 4.08
CA GLN A 63 -13.14 -1.25 3.77
C GLN A 63 -13.93 0.01 3.39
N ILE A 64 -13.75 1.06 4.18
CA ILE A 64 -14.39 2.36 3.92
C ILE A 64 -13.55 3.18 2.91
N ASP A 65 -12.28 2.79 2.70
CA ASP A 65 -11.28 3.57 1.97
C ASP A 65 -10.94 3.03 0.57
N LYS A 66 -11.87 3.14 -0.39
CA LYS A 66 -11.53 2.99 -1.83
C LYS A 66 -12.20 4.03 -2.73
N ALA A 67 -11.42 4.49 -3.71
CA ALA A 67 -11.70 5.29 -4.91
C ALA A 67 -12.44 6.63 -4.82
N TYR A 68 -13.29 6.87 -3.82
CA TYR A 68 -14.17 8.04 -3.78
C TYR A 68 -14.02 8.94 -2.54
N ASP A 69 -13.45 8.44 -1.45
CA ASP A 69 -13.25 9.19 -0.20
C ASP A 69 -11.86 9.88 -0.23
N ILE A 70 -11.83 11.21 -0.38
CA ILE A 70 -10.59 12.01 -0.58
C ILE A 70 -9.80 12.21 0.72
N VAL A 71 -10.48 12.19 1.86
CA VAL A 71 -9.93 12.26 3.21
C VAL A 71 -9.60 10.86 3.75
N LYS A 72 -10.12 9.80 3.13
CA LYS A 72 -9.70 8.40 3.34
C LYS A 72 -9.98 7.88 4.75
N ASP A 73 -11.17 8.27 5.23
CA ASP A 73 -11.62 7.98 6.58
C ASP A 73 -13.15 8.10 6.64
N PHE A 74 -13.77 7.26 7.48
CA PHE A 74 -15.22 7.20 7.66
C PHE A 74 -15.89 8.53 8.04
N HIS A 75 -15.14 9.48 8.61
CA HIS A 75 -15.65 10.79 9.02
C HIS A 75 -16.25 11.60 7.86
N GLU A 76 -15.93 11.32 6.59
CA GLU A 76 -16.56 12.01 5.45
C GLU A 76 -18.07 11.84 5.41
N ARG A 77 -18.56 10.64 5.72
CA ARG A 77 -20.00 10.31 5.73
C ARG A 77 -20.73 11.12 6.79
N ALA A 78 -20.15 11.15 7.98
CA ALA A 78 -20.64 11.95 9.09
C ALA A 78 -20.60 13.44 8.79
N ALA A 79 -19.54 13.93 8.13
CA ALA A 79 -19.41 15.32 7.72
C ALA A 79 -20.48 15.70 6.68
N ILE A 80 -20.64 14.91 5.62
CA ILE A 80 -21.66 15.13 4.58
C ILE A 80 -23.05 15.19 5.20
N TYR A 81 -23.43 14.15 5.96
CA TYR A 81 -24.76 14.10 6.56
C TYR A 81 -24.99 15.29 7.49
N SER A 82 -24.02 15.61 8.36
CA SER A 82 -24.14 16.75 9.28
C SER A 82 -24.27 18.09 8.56
N LEU A 83 -23.49 18.32 7.50
CA LEU A 83 -23.52 19.56 6.72
C LEU A 83 -24.81 19.73 5.92
N VAL A 84 -25.35 18.64 5.35
CA VAL A 84 -26.61 18.64 4.60
C VAL A 84 -27.81 18.88 5.52
N THR A 85 -27.73 18.44 6.78
CA THR A 85 -28.80 18.62 7.78
C THR A 85 -28.79 19.99 8.48
N LEU A 86 -27.81 20.86 8.21
CA LEU A 86 -27.75 22.19 8.83
C LEU A 86 -28.98 23.02 8.45
N THR A 87 -29.51 23.77 9.41
CA THR A 87 -30.54 24.78 9.10
C THR A 87 -29.94 25.92 8.28
N PRO A 88 -30.76 26.69 7.53
CA PRO A 88 -30.28 27.86 6.80
C PRO A 88 -29.50 28.84 7.67
N GLU A 89 -29.92 29.06 8.92
CA GLU A 89 -29.25 29.92 9.90
C GLU A 89 -27.88 29.36 10.29
N GLN A 90 -27.81 28.07 10.63
CA GLN A 90 -26.55 27.40 10.98
C GLN A 90 -25.56 27.42 9.81
N ARG A 91 -26.06 27.20 8.59
CA ARG A 91 -25.25 27.24 7.37
C ARG A 91 -24.67 28.63 7.11
N HIS A 92 -25.45 29.68 7.38
CA HIS A 92 -25.01 31.06 7.23
C HIS A 92 -23.98 31.47 8.30
N GLN A 93 -24.18 31.03 9.54
CA GLN A 93 -23.24 31.26 10.65
C GLN A 93 -21.91 30.51 10.49
N GLY A 94 -21.93 29.38 9.78
CA GLY A 94 -20.75 28.52 9.63
C GLY A 94 -20.54 27.58 10.81
N VAL A 95 -19.64 26.62 10.62
CA VAL A 95 -19.40 25.52 11.56
C VAL A 95 -18.06 25.72 12.25
N VAL A 96 -18.05 25.55 13.57
CA VAL A 96 -16.83 25.53 14.39
C VAL A 96 -16.62 24.12 14.93
N THR A 97 -15.40 23.61 14.79
CA THR A 97 -15.03 22.33 15.40
C THR A 97 -13.65 22.39 16.04
N ALA A 98 -13.46 21.62 17.10
CA ALA A 98 -12.14 21.34 17.65
C ALA A 98 -11.82 19.89 17.36
N SER A 99 -10.66 19.64 16.77
CA SER A 99 -10.19 18.30 16.40
C SER A 99 -8.67 18.32 16.29
N VAL A 100 -8.05 17.15 16.24
CA VAL A 100 -6.59 16.98 16.08
C VAL A 100 -6.26 16.03 14.93
N GLY A 101 -7.25 15.59 14.17
CA GLY A 101 -7.09 14.47 13.23
C GLY A 101 -8.10 14.43 12.10
N ASN A 102 -8.52 13.21 11.75
CA ASN A 102 -9.23 12.92 10.50
C ASN A 102 -10.57 13.66 10.35
N TRP A 103 -11.32 13.84 11.45
CA TRP A 103 -12.54 14.63 11.45
C TRP A 103 -12.36 16.06 10.93
N ALA A 104 -11.26 16.75 11.31
CA ALA A 104 -11.02 18.13 10.88
C ALA A 104 -10.87 18.21 9.36
N MET A 105 -10.08 17.29 8.79
CA MET A 105 -9.83 17.23 7.36
C MET A 105 -11.11 16.86 6.60
N ALA A 106 -11.90 15.91 7.10
CA ALA A 106 -13.15 15.48 6.48
C ALA A 106 -14.18 16.62 6.44
N LEU A 107 -14.36 17.31 7.58
CA LEU A 107 -15.26 18.44 7.67
C LEU A 107 -14.82 19.60 6.77
N ALA A 108 -13.52 19.95 6.78
CA ALA A 108 -12.97 21.00 5.94
C ALA A 108 -13.17 20.71 4.45
N TYR A 109 -12.86 19.49 4.01
CA TYR A 109 -13.01 19.07 2.62
C TYR A 109 -14.48 19.15 2.16
N GLN A 110 -15.38 18.52 2.90
CA GLN A 110 -16.79 18.45 2.53
C GLN A 110 -17.47 19.82 2.61
N ALA A 111 -17.13 20.65 3.60
CA ALA A 111 -17.67 22.00 3.68
C ALA A 111 -17.20 22.91 2.54
N GLY A 112 -15.96 22.75 2.07
CA GLY A 112 -15.46 23.43 0.87
C GLY A 112 -16.32 23.11 -0.36
N LEU A 113 -16.74 21.85 -0.54
CA LEU A 113 -17.63 21.44 -1.62
C LEU A 113 -19.04 22.05 -1.50
N PHE A 114 -19.55 22.16 -0.27
CA PHE A 114 -20.87 22.76 0.01
C PHE A 114 -20.85 24.29 0.12
N ASN A 115 -19.67 24.91 -0.04
CA ASN A 115 -19.44 26.35 0.16
C ASN A 115 -19.91 26.85 1.54
N ILE A 116 -19.60 26.09 2.59
CA ILE A 116 -19.92 26.40 3.99
C ILE A 116 -18.65 26.81 4.71
N HIS A 117 -18.68 27.93 5.44
CA HIS A 117 -17.53 28.38 6.22
C HIS A 117 -17.26 27.45 7.40
N VAL A 118 -16.01 27.01 7.55
CA VAL A 118 -15.58 26.15 8.66
C VAL A 118 -14.38 26.76 9.36
N THR A 119 -14.46 26.84 10.69
CA THR A 119 -13.34 27.15 11.57
C THR A 119 -12.90 25.90 12.32
N VAL A 120 -11.64 25.50 12.12
CA VAL A 120 -11.02 24.37 12.80
C VAL A 120 -10.04 24.89 13.85
N VAL A 121 -10.30 24.57 15.12
CA VAL A 121 -9.38 24.89 16.22
C VAL A 121 -8.52 23.67 16.54
N LEU A 122 -7.21 23.81 16.38
CA LEU A 122 -6.20 22.77 16.57
C LEU A 122 -5.21 23.21 17.68
N PRO A 123 -4.64 22.29 18.48
CA PRO A 123 -3.48 22.58 19.34
C PRO A 123 -2.26 23.06 18.55
N VAL A 124 -1.40 23.87 19.16
CA VAL A 124 -0.17 24.40 18.54
C VAL A 124 0.80 23.28 18.12
N VAL A 125 0.79 22.16 18.84
CA VAL A 125 1.64 20.98 18.58
C VAL A 125 1.08 20.04 17.49
N THR A 126 -0.02 20.41 16.83
CA THR A 126 -0.64 19.57 15.79
C THR A 126 0.31 19.37 14.63
N VAL A 127 0.34 18.14 14.10
CA VAL A 127 1.14 17.81 12.92
C VAL A 127 0.79 18.71 11.75
N ILE A 128 1.81 19.29 11.11
CA ILE A 128 1.69 20.28 10.02
C ILE A 128 0.78 19.79 8.90
N ARG A 129 0.84 18.50 8.57
CA ARG A 129 -0.01 17.87 7.55
C ARG A 129 -1.52 18.12 7.75
N VAL A 130 -2.01 18.09 8.99
CA VAL A 130 -3.43 18.30 9.28
C VAL A 130 -3.80 19.77 9.10
N VAL A 131 -2.91 20.68 9.52
CA VAL A 131 -3.05 22.13 9.34
C VAL A 131 -3.12 22.47 7.86
N ASP A 132 -2.12 22.02 7.09
CA ASP A 132 -2.00 22.30 5.65
C ASP A 132 -3.19 21.76 4.87
N LYS A 133 -3.64 20.53 5.17
CA LYS A 133 -4.82 19.94 4.51
C LYS A 133 -6.08 20.76 4.78
N CYS A 134 -6.36 21.08 6.05
CA CYS A 134 -7.55 21.87 6.39
C CYS A 134 -7.54 23.24 5.68
N GLN A 135 -6.39 23.92 5.67
CA GLN A 135 -6.23 25.20 4.97
C GLN A 135 -6.38 25.06 3.45
N SER A 136 -5.80 24.02 2.85
CA SER A 136 -5.90 23.75 1.41
C SER A 136 -7.33 23.46 0.95
N TYR A 137 -8.17 22.95 1.86
CA TYR A 137 -9.60 22.74 1.63
C TYR A 137 -10.46 23.98 1.89
N GLY A 138 -9.85 25.11 2.26
CA GLY A 138 -10.52 26.39 2.47
C GLY A 138 -11.01 26.62 3.90
N ALA A 139 -10.69 25.75 4.85
CA ALA A 139 -11.06 25.98 6.25
C ALA A 139 -10.15 27.00 6.94
N GLN A 140 -10.74 27.83 7.79
CA GLN A 140 -10.00 28.72 8.67
C GLN A 140 -9.41 27.91 9.83
N VAL A 141 -8.09 27.81 9.90
CA VAL A 141 -7.40 27.09 10.97
C VAL A 141 -6.90 28.05 12.05
N ILE A 142 -7.23 27.76 13.31
CA ILE A 142 -6.76 28.49 14.50
C ILE A 142 -5.94 27.54 15.36
N LEU A 143 -4.66 27.86 15.54
CA LEU A 143 -3.78 27.12 16.46
C LEU A 143 -3.88 27.72 17.86
N HIS A 144 -4.43 26.97 18.82
CA HIS A 144 -4.60 27.42 20.19
C HIS A 144 -4.46 26.28 21.21
N GLY A 145 -3.72 26.54 22.29
CA GLY A 145 -3.49 25.60 23.38
C GLY A 145 -2.44 24.53 23.08
N ASN A 146 -1.99 23.87 24.14
CA ASN A 146 -1.00 22.79 24.08
C ASN A 146 -1.62 21.40 23.91
N ASN A 147 -2.93 21.28 24.13
CA ASN A 147 -3.66 20.02 24.06
C ASN A 147 -5.08 20.21 23.51
N PHE A 148 -5.75 19.10 23.20
CA PHE A 148 -7.09 19.10 22.64
C PHE A 148 -8.14 19.76 23.54
N ALA A 149 -8.02 19.65 24.86
CA ALA A 149 -8.99 20.24 25.78
C ALA A 149 -8.96 21.77 25.73
N GLU A 150 -7.76 22.37 25.71
CA GLU A 150 -7.57 23.81 25.55
C GLU A 150 -8.08 24.31 24.18
N ALA A 151 -7.77 23.59 23.10
CA ALA A 151 -8.29 23.90 21.77
C ALA A 151 -9.84 23.85 21.72
N LYS A 152 -10.45 22.86 22.38
CA LYS A 152 -11.91 22.74 22.48
C LYS A 152 -12.54 23.86 23.31
N GLN A 153 -11.92 24.24 24.44
CA GLN A 153 -12.39 25.38 25.23
C GLN A 153 -12.35 26.68 24.42
N HIS A 154 -11.28 26.89 23.64
CA HIS A 154 -11.18 28.04 22.75
C HIS A 154 -12.23 28.02 21.65
N ALA A 155 -12.55 26.86 21.07
CA ALA A 155 -13.64 26.73 20.10
C ALA A 155 -14.99 27.17 20.68
N PHE A 156 -15.32 26.79 21.93
CA PHE A 156 -16.53 27.26 22.59
C PHE A 156 -16.52 28.76 22.87
N LYS A 157 -15.36 29.32 23.23
CA LYS A 157 -15.20 30.77 23.39
C LYS A 157 -15.51 31.51 22.07
N LEU A 158 -14.97 31.04 20.94
CA LEU A 158 -15.25 31.62 19.62
C LEU A 158 -16.73 31.60 19.28
N ILE A 159 -17.43 30.51 19.59
CA ILE A 159 -18.88 30.39 19.36
C ILE A 159 -19.66 31.41 20.19
N SER A 160 -19.27 31.60 21.45
CA SER A 160 -19.92 32.59 22.33
C SER A 160 -19.72 34.04 21.85
N GLU A 161 -18.63 34.32 21.13
CA GLU A 161 -18.24 35.67 20.69
C GLU A 161 -18.68 36.00 19.25
N SER A 162 -18.77 35.01 18.35
CA SER A 162 -18.86 35.25 16.90
C SER A 162 -20.14 34.71 16.24
N GLN A 163 -21.05 34.07 16.99
CA GLN A 163 -22.15 33.22 16.49
C GLN A 163 -21.67 32.14 15.50
N GLY A 164 -21.61 30.88 15.96
CA GLY A 164 -21.24 29.73 15.13
C GLY A 164 -21.85 28.44 15.66
N PHE A 165 -21.99 27.44 14.81
CA PHE A 165 -22.54 26.14 15.21
C PHE A 165 -21.41 25.16 15.58
N TYR A 166 -21.38 24.68 16.83
CA TYR A 166 -20.40 23.67 17.23
C TYR A 166 -20.80 22.29 16.70
N LEU A 167 -19.96 21.71 15.84
CA LEU A 167 -20.15 20.34 15.39
C LEU A 167 -19.11 19.42 16.03
N ASN A 168 -19.58 18.56 16.94
CA ASN A 168 -18.76 17.56 17.60
C ASN A 168 -18.53 16.36 16.67
N GLY A 169 -17.26 16.00 16.44
CA GLY A 169 -16.87 14.96 15.47
C GLY A 169 -17.16 13.52 15.85
N PHE A 170 -17.72 13.25 17.03
CA PHE A 170 -18.17 11.90 17.40
C PHE A 170 -19.46 11.85 18.22
N ASP A 171 -19.79 12.91 18.96
CA ASP A 171 -20.91 12.89 19.92
C ASP A 171 -22.15 13.66 19.44
N HIS A 172 -22.16 14.12 18.19
CA HIS A 172 -23.33 14.79 17.61
C HIS A 172 -24.32 13.75 17.03
N PRO A 173 -25.64 13.87 17.25
CA PRO A 173 -26.62 12.92 16.72
C PRO A 173 -26.54 12.70 15.20
N HIS A 174 -26.31 13.77 14.42
CA HIS A 174 -26.11 13.65 12.97
C HIS A 174 -24.80 12.92 12.62
N VAL A 175 -23.73 13.12 13.38
CA VAL A 175 -22.48 12.37 13.17
C VAL A 175 -22.69 10.88 13.44
N ILE A 176 -23.37 10.53 14.53
CA ILE A 176 -23.73 9.15 14.88
C ILE A 176 -24.58 8.52 13.77
N ALA A 177 -25.61 9.22 13.30
CA ALA A 177 -26.49 8.75 12.22
C ALA A 177 -25.72 8.56 10.90
N GLY A 178 -24.86 9.52 10.52
CA GLY A 178 -24.02 9.43 9.33
C GLY A 178 -23.09 8.22 9.38
N ASN A 179 -22.50 7.93 10.54
CA ASN A 179 -21.68 6.73 10.75
C ASN A 179 -22.51 5.43 10.66
N GLY A 180 -23.79 5.46 11.04
CA GLY A 180 -24.69 4.31 10.96
C GLY A 180 -24.96 3.82 9.54
N THR A 181 -24.70 4.63 8.52
CA THR A 181 -24.80 4.22 7.11
C THR A 181 -23.93 2.99 6.80
N ILE A 182 -22.78 2.87 7.45
CA ILE A 182 -21.88 1.70 7.34
C ILE A 182 -22.59 0.42 7.80
N GLY A 183 -23.36 0.48 8.89
CA GLY A 183 -24.13 -0.66 9.37
C GLY A 183 -25.22 -1.10 8.37
N VAL A 184 -25.84 -0.14 7.66
CA VAL A 184 -26.80 -0.43 6.59
C VAL A 184 -26.12 -1.14 5.41
N GLU A 185 -24.95 -0.68 5.01
CA GLU A 185 -24.17 -1.27 3.91
C GLU A 185 -23.72 -2.68 4.24
N ILE A 186 -23.20 -2.92 5.44
CA ILE A 186 -22.78 -4.25 5.90
C ILE A 186 -23.93 -5.25 5.79
N VAL A 187 -25.12 -4.93 6.30
CA VAL A 187 -26.27 -5.85 6.26
C VAL A 187 -26.78 -6.06 4.83
N LYS A 188 -26.72 -5.05 3.97
CA LYS A 188 -27.11 -5.19 2.55
C LYS A 188 -26.14 -6.07 1.77
N GLN A 189 -24.84 -5.91 1.99
CA GLN A 189 -23.81 -6.64 1.25
C GLN A 189 -23.55 -8.04 1.81
N LEU A 190 -23.78 -8.25 3.11
CA LEU A 190 -23.67 -9.55 3.77
C LEU A 190 -24.90 -9.80 4.68
N PRO A 191 -26.06 -10.17 4.10
CA PRO A 191 -27.30 -10.37 4.86
C PRO A 191 -27.19 -11.43 5.96
N ASP A 192 -26.28 -12.39 5.82
CA ASP A 192 -26.03 -13.47 6.77
C ASP A 192 -24.88 -13.19 7.75
N VAL A 193 -24.45 -11.93 7.90
CA VAL A 193 -23.43 -11.51 8.90
C VAL A 193 -23.81 -11.95 10.32
N GLU A 194 -22.85 -12.50 11.06
CA GLU A 194 -23.07 -13.01 12.43
C GLU A 194 -22.44 -12.12 13.50
N ALA A 195 -21.32 -11.46 13.19
CA ALA A 195 -20.67 -10.51 14.09
C ALA A 195 -20.03 -9.34 13.34
N VAL A 196 -20.06 -8.15 13.95
CA VAL A 196 -19.40 -6.93 13.46
C VAL A 196 -18.49 -6.38 14.56
N LEU A 197 -17.22 -6.20 14.22
CA LEU A 197 -16.20 -5.60 15.09
C LEU A 197 -16.01 -4.14 14.68
N VAL A 198 -16.21 -3.23 15.63
CA VAL A 198 -16.21 -1.79 15.41
C VAL A 198 -15.11 -1.12 16.23
N PRO A 199 -14.21 -0.32 15.64
CA PRO A 199 -13.21 0.41 16.41
C PRO A 199 -13.85 1.54 17.21
N VAL A 200 -13.34 1.77 18.42
CA VAL A 200 -13.94 2.69 19.38
C VAL A 200 -12.90 3.70 19.87
N GLY A 201 -13.22 4.98 19.69
CA GLY A 201 -12.59 6.10 20.39
C GLY A 201 -13.67 6.83 21.19
N GLY A 202 -14.24 7.90 20.63
CA GLY A 202 -15.34 8.64 21.27
C GLY A 202 -16.71 7.91 21.24
N GLY A 203 -16.81 6.77 20.56
CA GLY A 203 -18.02 5.93 20.50
C GLY A 203 -19.00 6.24 19.35
N GLY A 204 -18.82 7.34 18.60
CA GLY A 204 -19.77 7.75 17.56
C GLY A 204 -19.97 6.74 16.43
N LEU A 205 -18.89 6.07 16.00
CA LEU A 205 -18.95 4.99 15.00
C LEU A 205 -19.66 3.75 15.54
N LEU A 206 -19.32 3.33 16.77
CA LEU A 206 -19.96 2.21 17.47
C LEU A 206 -21.45 2.42 17.60
N ALA A 207 -21.86 3.59 18.10
CA ALA A 207 -23.26 3.94 18.30
C ALA A 207 -24.06 3.90 16.99
N GLY A 208 -23.52 4.48 15.91
CA GLY A 208 -24.18 4.49 14.61
C GLY A 208 -24.33 3.09 14.03
N VAL A 209 -23.23 2.34 13.95
CA VAL A 209 -23.21 0.98 13.39
C VAL A 209 -24.08 0.03 14.21
N ALA A 210 -23.96 0.04 15.54
CA ALA A 210 -24.76 -0.81 16.41
C ALA A 210 -26.25 -0.54 16.24
N SER A 211 -26.65 0.74 16.18
CA SER A 211 -28.06 1.13 15.98
C SER A 211 -28.61 0.62 14.65
N ALA A 212 -27.89 0.84 13.55
CA ALA A 212 -28.34 0.41 12.23
C ALA A 212 -28.38 -1.12 12.10
N VAL A 213 -27.32 -1.82 12.54
CA VAL A 213 -27.22 -3.28 12.43
C VAL A 213 -28.27 -3.95 13.32
N LYS A 214 -28.41 -3.55 14.59
CA LYS A 214 -29.41 -4.16 15.48
C LYS A 214 -30.85 -3.87 15.02
N HIS A 215 -31.09 -2.73 14.36
CA HIS A 215 -32.39 -2.46 13.77
C HIS A 215 -32.70 -3.39 12.59
N LEU A 216 -31.75 -3.56 11.66
CA LEU A 216 -31.94 -4.36 10.45
C LEU A 216 -31.84 -5.88 10.71
N LYS A 217 -30.97 -6.29 11.62
CA LYS A 217 -30.72 -7.70 11.98
C LYS A 217 -30.32 -7.83 13.45
N ARG A 218 -31.34 -7.95 14.31
CA ARG A 218 -31.22 -8.01 15.78
C ARG A 218 -30.27 -9.10 16.31
N THR A 219 -30.13 -10.21 15.59
CA THR A 219 -29.32 -11.37 16.04
C THR A 219 -27.83 -11.18 15.82
N THR A 220 -27.40 -10.19 15.04
CA THR A 220 -25.98 -9.93 14.79
C THR A 220 -25.29 -9.43 16.05
N LEU A 221 -24.14 -10.00 16.37
CA LEU A 221 -23.32 -9.57 17.52
C LEU A 221 -22.51 -8.32 17.17
N ILE A 222 -22.41 -7.37 18.11
CA ILE A 222 -21.67 -6.13 17.98
C ILE A 222 -20.59 -6.06 19.05
N TYR A 223 -19.34 -5.97 18.58
CA TYR A 223 -18.16 -5.87 19.44
C TYR A 223 -17.51 -4.50 19.29
N GLY A 224 -17.36 -3.79 20.41
CA GLY A 224 -16.58 -2.55 20.44
C GLY A 224 -15.12 -2.84 20.77
N ILE A 225 -14.19 -2.40 19.93
CA ILE A 225 -12.76 -2.68 20.06
C ILE A 225 -12.01 -1.39 20.43
N GLU A 226 -11.36 -1.37 21.59
CA GLU A 226 -10.51 -0.28 22.07
C GLU A 226 -9.06 -0.72 22.27
N THR A 227 -8.14 0.24 22.31
CA THR A 227 -6.77 -0.04 22.73
C THR A 227 -6.68 -0.10 24.25
N VAL A 228 -5.82 -0.96 24.79
CA VAL A 228 -5.51 -1.00 26.23
C VAL A 228 -5.03 0.38 26.74
N LYS A 229 -4.38 1.16 25.87
CA LYS A 229 -3.80 2.48 26.20
C LYS A 229 -4.82 3.62 26.28
N SER A 230 -6.01 3.45 25.72
CA SER A 230 -7.12 4.40 25.78
C SER A 230 -8.43 3.63 25.66
N CYS A 231 -8.98 3.26 26.82
CA CYS A 231 -10.12 2.37 26.99
C CYS A 231 -11.28 3.07 27.72
N GLY A 232 -11.62 4.26 27.24
CA GLY A 232 -12.62 5.13 27.89
C GLY A 232 -14.01 4.52 27.85
N PHE A 233 -14.38 3.90 26.73
CA PHE A 233 -15.71 3.34 26.53
C PHE A 233 -15.89 2.04 27.33
N PHE A 234 -14.89 1.17 27.34
CA PHE A 234 -14.85 -0.04 28.16
C PHE A 234 -15.07 0.30 29.64
N LYS A 235 -14.31 1.27 30.16
CA LYS A 235 -14.46 1.74 31.54
C LYS A 235 -15.82 2.41 31.80
N ALA A 236 -16.37 3.11 30.82
CA ALA A 236 -17.71 3.70 30.93
C ALA A 236 -18.82 2.65 30.99
N MET A 237 -18.66 1.51 30.30
CA MET A 237 -19.60 0.38 30.41
C MET A 237 -19.62 -0.19 31.83
N ASP A 238 -18.44 -0.37 32.46
CA ASP A 238 -18.33 -0.87 33.83
C ASP A 238 -18.90 0.10 34.88
N ASN A 239 -18.77 1.42 34.63
CA ASN A 239 -19.25 2.47 35.55
C ASN A 239 -20.65 3.00 35.18
N GLU A 240 -21.31 2.44 34.17
CA GLU A 240 -22.62 2.84 33.64
C GLU A 240 -22.77 4.30 33.17
N HIS A 241 -21.68 5.09 33.15
CA HIS A 241 -21.64 6.48 32.69
C HIS A 241 -20.26 6.87 32.10
N PRO A 242 -20.19 7.86 31.18
CA PRO A 242 -18.93 8.38 30.66
C PRO A 242 -18.17 9.26 31.67
N TYR A 243 -16.88 8.99 31.86
CA TYR A 243 -16.00 9.81 32.68
C TYR A 243 -14.60 9.91 32.08
N GLN A 244 -13.83 10.90 32.51
CA GLN A 244 -12.49 11.14 31.99
C GLN A 244 -11.48 10.16 32.60
N ILE A 245 -10.69 9.53 31.74
CA ILE A 245 -9.61 8.61 32.10
C ILE A 245 -8.26 9.16 31.67
N GLU A 246 -7.18 8.67 32.29
CA GLU A 246 -5.85 8.84 31.74
C GLU A 246 -5.68 7.95 30.51
N SER A 247 -5.04 8.50 29.46
CA SER A 247 -4.75 7.78 28.22
C SER A 247 -3.27 7.91 27.87
N GLN A 248 -2.75 6.88 27.22
CA GLN A 248 -1.36 6.82 26.76
C GLN A 248 -1.30 6.79 25.23
N VAL A 249 -0.18 7.26 24.68
CA VAL A 249 0.08 7.24 23.24
C VAL A 249 0.42 5.83 22.77
N GLY A 250 -0.19 5.39 21.67
CA GLY A 250 -0.09 4.03 21.14
C GLY A 250 -0.02 3.98 19.61
N LEU A 251 -0.26 2.81 19.02
CA LEU A 251 -0.33 2.69 17.56
C LEU A 251 -1.68 3.17 17.00
N ALA A 252 -2.76 3.04 17.79
CA ALA A 252 -4.10 3.52 17.44
C ALA A 252 -4.37 4.95 17.92
N ASN A 253 -3.52 5.91 17.52
CA ASN A 253 -3.58 7.30 18.02
C ASN A 253 -4.93 8.00 17.78
N SER A 254 -5.59 7.72 16.65
CA SER A 254 -6.90 8.30 16.31
C SER A 254 -8.03 7.85 17.26
N LEU A 255 -7.82 6.79 18.04
CA LEU A 255 -8.79 6.29 19.02
C LEU A 255 -8.56 6.83 20.43
N ILE A 256 -7.53 7.66 20.64
CA ILE A 256 -7.21 8.21 21.96
C ILE A 256 -8.23 9.29 22.32
N VAL A 257 -9.29 8.89 23.00
CA VAL A 257 -10.36 9.76 23.48
C VAL A 257 -10.55 9.54 24.98
N PRO A 258 -10.02 10.45 25.83
CA PRO A 258 -10.04 10.28 27.28
C PRO A 258 -11.42 10.21 27.94
N LYS A 259 -12.46 10.76 27.29
CA LYS A 259 -13.84 10.68 27.76
C LYS A 259 -14.76 10.34 26.57
N PRO A 260 -15.49 9.22 26.59
CA PRO A 260 -16.49 8.90 25.57
C PRO A 260 -17.57 9.97 25.44
N GLY A 261 -18.25 9.99 24.29
CA GLY A 261 -19.40 10.87 24.06
C GLY A 261 -20.62 10.45 24.89
N GLU A 262 -21.38 11.41 25.38
CA GLU A 262 -22.60 11.16 26.17
C GLU A 262 -23.69 10.53 25.30
N ASN A 263 -23.96 11.13 24.14
CA ASN A 263 -24.96 10.64 23.19
C ASN A 263 -24.53 9.30 22.60
N ALA A 264 -23.24 9.19 22.24
CA ALA A 264 -22.68 7.96 21.72
C ALA A 264 -22.79 6.80 22.73
N PHE A 265 -22.44 7.03 24.00
CA PHE A 265 -22.53 6.02 25.05
C PHE A 265 -23.96 5.58 25.31
N HIS A 266 -24.88 6.53 25.53
CA HIS A 266 -26.27 6.19 25.82
C HIS A 266 -26.97 5.49 24.65
N THR A 267 -26.57 5.77 23.41
CA THR A 267 -27.07 5.08 22.23
C THR A 267 -26.54 3.65 22.15
N ALA A 268 -25.24 3.43 22.39
CA ALA A 268 -24.61 2.13 22.14
C ALA A 268 -24.69 1.14 23.32
N ARG A 269 -24.77 1.61 24.57
CA ARG A 269 -24.59 0.76 25.77
C ARG A 269 -25.52 -0.46 25.86
N SER A 270 -26.73 -0.38 25.30
CA SER A 270 -27.70 -1.49 25.27
C SER A 270 -27.66 -2.32 23.98
N LEU A 271 -26.87 -1.90 22.99
CA LEU A 271 -26.78 -2.53 21.66
C LEU A 271 -25.46 -3.29 21.47
N VAL A 272 -24.46 -3.03 22.30
CA VAL A 272 -23.13 -3.65 22.24
C VAL A 272 -23.13 -4.91 23.07
N ASP A 273 -22.69 -6.03 22.48
CA ASP A 273 -22.66 -7.32 23.15
C ASP A 273 -21.39 -7.48 24.01
N LYS A 274 -20.23 -6.94 23.57
CA LYS A 274 -18.98 -7.00 24.33
C LYS A 274 -17.99 -5.91 23.92
N MET A 275 -17.27 -5.36 24.90
CA MET A 275 -16.10 -4.50 24.66
C MET A 275 -14.81 -5.33 24.76
N VAL A 276 -13.85 -5.10 23.86
CA VAL A 276 -12.58 -5.85 23.79
C VAL A 276 -11.40 -4.90 23.74
N LEU A 277 -10.39 -5.16 24.58
CA LEU A 277 -9.16 -4.38 24.62
C LEU A 277 -8.03 -5.07 23.85
N VAL A 278 -7.33 -4.32 23.00
CA VAL A 278 -6.24 -4.80 22.15
C VAL A 278 -4.96 -3.99 22.44
N ASP A 279 -3.82 -4.68 22.56
CA ASP A 279 -2.52 -4.03 22.72
C ASP A 279 -1.88 -3.67 21.37
N ASP A 280 -0.80 -2.89 21.44
CA ASP A 280 -0.10 -2.43 20.24
C ASP A 280 0.56 -3.57 19.42
N ASP A 281 0.86 -4.72 20.01
CA ASP A 281 1.52 -5.80 19.27
C ASP A 281 0.53 -6.49 18.33
N TRP A 282 -0.72 -6.70 18.79
CA TRP A 282 -1.79 -7.16 17.92
C TRP A 282 -2.16 -6.14 16.85
N ILE A 283 -2.15 -4.84 17.19
CA ILE A 283 -2.37 -3.77 16.20
C ILE A 283 -1.26 -3.79 15.14
N ALA A 284 0.01 -3.94 15.55
CA ALA A 284 1.14 -4.01 14.62
C ALA A 284 1.03 -5.21 13.66
N ARG A 285 0.70 -6.40 14.18
CA ARG A 285 0.44 -7.60 13.37
C ARG A 285 -0.71 -7.39 12.39
N ALA A 286 -1.79 -6.73 12.81
CA ALA A 286 -2.92 -6.45 11.94
C ALA A 286 -2.56 -5.48 10.81
N VAL A 287 -1.81 -4.41 11.10
CA VAL A 287 -1.30 -3.50 10.07
C VAL A 287 -0.38 -4.26 9.09
N TYR A 288 0.52 -5.08 9.61
CA TYR A 288 1.43 -5.90 8.80
C TYR A 288 0.67 -6.85 7.87
N HIS A 289 -0.32 -7.58 8.40
CA HIS A 289 -1.18 -8.45 7.63
C HIS A 289 -1.95 -7.69 6.54
N LEU A 290 -2.52 -6.52 6.87
CA LEU A 290 -3.27 -5.72 5.90
C LEU A 290 -2.38 -5.19 4.78
N VAL A 291 -1.14 -4.79 5.07
CA VAL A 291 -0.18 -4.35 4.06
C VAL A 291 0.30 -5.52 3.20
N GLU A 292 0.74 -6.62 3.81
CA GLU A 292 1.41 -7.74 3.13
C GLU A 292 0.42 -8.66 2.41
N GLN A 293 -0.70 -8.99 3.07
CA GLN A 293 -1.62 -10.03 2.60
C GLN A 293 -2.85 -9.45 1.90
N GLU A 294 -3.23 -8.21 2.18
CA GLU A 294 -4.42 -7.55 1.60
C GLU A 294 -4.06 -6.34 0.71
N ASN A 295 -2.80 -5.91 0.67
CA ASN A 295 -2.33 -4.71 -0.05
C ASN A 295 -3.04 -3.42 0.38
N PHE A 296 -3.48 -3.34 1.64
CA PHE A 296 -4.13 -2.17 2.23
C PHE A 296 -3.17 -1.39 3.13
N ILE A 297 -3.04 -0.09 2.85
CA ILE A 297 -2.37 0.84 3.76
C ILE A 297 -3.40 1.31 4.79
N VAL A 298 -3.15 1.00 6.05
CA VAL A 298 -4.08 1.29 7.15
C VAL A 298 -3.33 1.88 8.34
N GLU A 299 -3.98 2.79 9.07
CA GLU A 299 -3.43 3.26 10.35
C GLU A 299 -3.76 2.26 11.48
N GLY A 300 -3.08 2.38 12.63
CA GLY A 300 -3.30 1.45 13.75
C GLY A 300 -4.75 1.44 14.26
N ALA A 301 -5.44 2.58 14.20
CA ALA A 301 -6.87 2.68 14.51
C ALA A 301 -7.74 1.90 13.51
N GLY A 302 -7.40 1.95 12.23
CA GLY A 302 -8.09 1.20 11.16
C GLY A 302 -7.87 -0.31 11.24
N ALA A 303 -6.74 -0.75 11.78
CA ALA A 303 -6.37 -2.16 11.87
C ALA A 303 -6.82 -2.86 13.18
N ILE A 304 -7.28 -2.11 14.19
CA ILE A 304 -7.50 -2.66 15.55
C ILE A 304 -8.54 -3.79 15.59
N THR A 305 -9.56 -3.74 14.73
CA THR A 305 -10.60 -4.77 14.65
C THR A 305 -10.04 -6.11 14.17
N LEU A 306 -9.15 -6.08 13.17
CA LEU A 306 -8.38 -7.26 12.78
C LEU A 306 -7.39 -7.67 13.87
N GLY A 307 -6.79 -6.72 14.60
CA GLY A 307 -5.93 -7.03 15.75
C GLY A 307 -6.66 -7.84 16.83
N ALA A 308 -7.91 -7.48 17.14
CA ALA A 308 -8.76 -8.27 18.03
C ALA A 308 -9.04 -9.68 17.47
N LEU A 309 -9.31 -9.78 16.17
CA LEU A 309 -9.57 -11.07 15.52
C LEU A 309 -8.32 -11.97 15.48
N LEU A 310 -7.14 -11.39 15.24
CA LEU A 310 -5.87 -12.10 15.24
C LEU A 310 -5.50 -12.66 16.61
N SER A 311 -6.05 -12.08 17.69
CA SER A 311 -5.89 -12.56 19.06
C SER A 311 -6.82 -13.73 19.44
N LEU A 312 -7.47 -14.37 18.47
CA LEU A 312 -8.19 -15.63 18.68
C LEU A 312 -7.23 -16.80 19.00
N PRO A 313 -7.66 -17.77 19.83
CA PRO A 313 -8.95 -17.83 20.55
C PRO A 313 -8.98 -16.99 21.84
N ASP A 314 -7.87 -16.39 22.28
CA ASP A 314 -7.71 -15.83 23.62
C ASP A 314 -8.75 -14.75 24.00
N LYS A 315 -9.13 -13.86 23.08
CA LYS A 315 -10.05 -12.75 23.40
C LYS A 315 -11.52 -12.96 22.95
N LEU A 316 -11.75 -13.79 21.92
CA LEU A 316 -13.03 -13.88 21.20
C LEU A 316 -13.44 -15.32 20.83
N PRO A 317 -13.28 -16.33 21.71
CA PRO A 317 -13.49 -17.73 21.36
C PRO A 317 -14.88 -18.02 20.75
N GLU A 318 -15.90 -17.26 21.15
CA GLU A 318 -17.27 -17.36 20.65
C GLU A 318 -17.47 -16.96 19.18
N LEU A 319 -16.44 -16.38 18.53
CA LEU A 319 -16.45 -16.03 17.11
C LEU A 319 -15.87 -17.12 16.21
N GLN A 320 -15.36 -18.22 16.78
CA GLN A 320 -14.88 -19.35 16.02
C GLN A 320 -15.99 -19.90 15.10
N GLY A 321 -15.64 -20.13 13.84
CA GLY A 321 -16.56 -20.64 12.82
C GLY A 321 -17.64 -19.66 12.30
N LYS A 322 -17.71 -18.42 12.80
CA LYS A 322 -18.73 -17.43 12.39
C LYS A 322 -18.31 -16.58 11.18
N LYS A 323 -19.28 -15.94 10.52
CA LYS A 323 -19.07 -14.87 9.52
C LYS A 323 -18.89 -13.53 10.20
N VAL A 324 -17.65 -13.07 10.23
CA VAL A 324 -17.23 -11.89 10.97
C VAL A 324 -16.85 -10.76 10.02
N VAL A 325 -17.33 -9.54 10.31
CA VAL A 325 -16.94 -8.31 9.61
C VAL A 325 -16.01 -7.48 10.49
N CYS A 326 -14.81 -7.20 9.98
CA CYS A 326 -13.88 -6.22 10.55
C CYS A 326 -14.03 -4.87 9.83
N ILE A 327 -14.37 -3.81 10.56
CA ILE A 327 -14.39 -2.45 9.99
C ILE A 327 -12.97 -1.90 9.95
N ILE A 328 -12.52 -1.51 8.74
CA ILE A 328 -11.25 -0.82 8.52
C ILE A 328 -11.55 0.68 8.40
N SER A 329 -11.31 1.42 9.50
CA SER A 329 -11.88 2.77 9.67
C SER A 329 -11.11 3.91 8.97
N GLY A 330 -9.81 3.78 8.71
CA GLY A 330 -9.03 4.84 8.07
C GLY A 330 -7.60 4.46 7.69
N SER A 331 -6.98 5.28 6.82
CA SER A 331 -5.64 5.06 6.26
C SER A 331 -4.72 6.28 6.33
N ASN A 332 -5.03 7.25 7.19
CA ASN A 332 -4.28 8.49 7.35
C ASN A 332 -2.93 8.32 8.10
N LEU A 333 -2.26 7.19 7.89
CA LEU A 333 -0.93 6.90 8.40
C LEU A 333 0.15 7.74 7.68
N GLU A 334 1.12 8.19 8.45
CA GLU A 334 2.33 8.85 7.96
C GLU A 334 3.37 7.77 7.57
N ILE A 335 4.01 7.92 6.41
CA ILE A 335 4.80 6.83 5.80
C ILE A 335 5.95 6.37 6.69
N TYR A 336 6.65 7.27 7.38
CA TYR A 336 7.73 6.88 8.27
C TYR A 336 7.21 6.12 9.50
N SER A 337 6.03 6.50 9.99
CA SER A 337 5.32 5.75 11.03
C SER A 337 4.93 4.34 10.57
N MET A 338 4.51 4.17 9.30
CA MET A 338 4.23 2.84 8.72
C MET A 338 5.47 1.95 8.73
N ILE A 339 6.62 2.47 8.32
CA ILE A 339 7.90 1.76 8.32
C ILE A 339 8.21 1.22 9.73
N LYS A 340 8.00 2.03 10.78
CA LYS A 340 8.20 1.60 12.17
C LYS A 340 7.24 0.50 12.60
N VAL A 341 5.98 0.59 12.21
CA VAL A 341 4.96 -0.43 12.54
C VAL A 341 5.28 -1.76 11.87
N ILE A 342 5.65 -1.74 10.59
CA ILE A 342 6.07 -2.94 9.84
C ILE A 342 7.31 -3.57 10.50
N ALA A 343 8.31 -2.76 10.86
CA ALA A 343 9.50 -3.25 11.55
C ALA A 343 9.16 -3.91 12.90
N ARG A 344 8.29 -3.30 13.71
CA ARG A 344 7.81 -3.88 14.98
C ARG A 344 7.09 -5.20 14.75
N ALA A 345 6.18 -5.27 13.78
CA ALA A 345 5.42 -6.48 13.50
C ALA A 345 6.33 -7.65 13.11
N ARG A 346 7.31 -7.40 12.23
CA ARG A 346 8.29 -8.42 11.83
C ARG A 346 9.11 -8.97 13.01
N ILE A 347 9.47 -8.13 13.97
CA ILE A 347 10.16 -8.57 15.19
C ILE A 347 9.22 -9.45 16.03
N VAL A 348 7.98 -9.00 16.21
CA VAL A 348 6.95 -9.68 17.02
C VAL A 348 6.49 -11.02 16.40
N GLU A 349 6.61 -11.19 15.08
CA GLU A 349 6.37 -12.45 14.37
C GLU A 349 7.61 -13.33 14.22
N GLY A 350 8.79 -12.86 14.63
CA GLY A 350 10.04 -13.62 14.50
C GLY A 350 10.66 -13.59 13.09
N HIS A 351 10.08 -12.82 12.16
CA HIS A 351 10.62 -12.57 10.81
C HIS A 351 11.88 -11.67 10.82
N SER A 352 12.21 -11.05 11.96
CA SER A 352 13.42 -10.27 12.14
C SER A 352 13.96 -10.45 13.56
N VAL A 353 15.26 -10.71 13.67
CA VAL A 353 15.96 -10.86 14.94
C VAL A 353 17.10 -9.86 14.98
N SER A 354 17.14 -9.03 16.03
CA SER A 354 18.28 -8.16 16.30
C SER A 354 19.29 -8.90 17.17
N LEU A 355 20.52 -9.01 16.69
CA LEU A 355 21.62 -9.68 17.38
C LEU A 355 22.76 -8.68 17.56
N THR A 356 23.15 -8.41 18.81
CA THR A 356 24.38 -7.68 19.11
C THR A 356 25.46 -8.67 19.51
N VAL A 357 26.46 -8.84 18.66
CA VAL A 357 27.60 -9.72 18.93
C VAL A 357 28.82 -8.87 19.28
N ARG A 358 29.34 -9.01 20.50
CA ARG A 358 30.63 -8.40 20.87
C ARG A 358 31.75 -9.30 20.39
N VAL A 359 32.64 -8.74 19.58
CA VAL A 359 33.77 -9.43 18.98
C VAL A 359 35.05 -8.96 19.67
N SER A 360 35.92 -9.89 20.11
CA SER A 360 37.16 -9.52 20.80
C SER A 360 38.25 -9.13 19.79
N GLY A 361 38.98 -8.04 20.07
CA GLY A 361 39.89 -7.41 19.09
C GLY A 361 41.03 -8.29 18.56
N ALA A 362 41.46 -9.32 19.29
CA ALA A 362 42.58 -10.17 18.86
C ALA A 362 42.22 -11.18 17.74
N ARG A 363 40.93 -11.44 17.48
CA ARG A 363 40.46 -12.44 16.47
C ARG A 363 39.25 -11.97 15.67
N ALA A 364 39.05 -10.66 15.56
CA ALA A 364 37.80 -10.10 15.08
C ALA A 364 37.38 -10.60 13.69
N ASP A 365 38.31 -10.70 12.74
CA ASP A 365 38.00 -11.17 11.38
C ASP A 365 37.70 -12.68 11.29
N TYR A 366 38.27 -13.47 12.20
CA TYR A 366 37.94 -14.90 12.29
C TYR A 366 36.56 -15.10 12.90
N GLU A 367 36.25 -14.39 13.99
CA GLU A 367 34.94 -14.43 14.64
C GLU A 367 33.84 -13.90 13.72
N ARG A 368 34.09 -12.81 12.98
CA ARG A 368 33.17 -12.29 11.94
C ARG A 368 32.87 -13.31 10.86
N ARG A 369 33.90 -13.93 10.26
CA ARG A 369 33.71 -14.98 9.24
C ARG A 369 32.96 -16.18 9.78
N ARG A 370 33.19 -16.55 11.04
CA ARG A 370 32.44 -17.62 11.70
C ARG A 370 30.96 -17.26 11.89
N ILE A 371 30.66 -16.03 12.30
CA ILE A 371 29.28 -15.52 12.41
C ILE A 371 28.61 -15.55 11.04
N LEU A 372 29.25 -15.02 10.00
CA LEU A 372 28.71 -15.04 8.63
C LEU A 372 28.45 -16.46 8.14
N LYS A 373 29.37 -17.41 8.38
CA LYS A 373 29.16 -18.83 8.04
C LYS A 373 28.01 -19.46 8.80
N VAL A 374 27.80 -19.10 10.07
CA VAL A 374 26.64 -19.56 10.83
C VAL A 374 25.36 -19.00 10.23
N LEU A 375 25.31 -17.69 9.93
CA LEU A 375 24.15 -17.05 9.31
C LEU A 375 23.85 -17.63 7.92
N GLU A 376 24.88 -17.89 7.12
CA GLU A 376 24.80 -18.56 5.82
C GLU A 376 24.25 -19.98 5.98
N SER A 377 24.74 -20.75 6.95
CA SER A 377 24.24 -22.11 7.22
C SER A 377 22.78 -22.15 7.68
N LEU A 378 22.34 -21.09 8.36
CA LEU A 378 20.94 -20.89 8.78
C LEU A 378 20.07 -20.31 7.66
N LYS A 379 20.66 -19.97 6.50
CA LYS A 379 20.00 -19.33 5.36
C LYS A 379 19.30 -18.01 5.74
N CYS A 380 19.91 -17.26 6.67
CA CYS A 380 19.38 -15.96 7.10
C CYS A 380 19.92 -14.83 6.21
N ASN A 381 19.02 -13.94 5.77
CA ASN A 381 19.42 -12.70 5.11
C ASN A 381 19.79 -11.63 6.14
N ILE A 382 20.92 -10.95 5.91
CA ILE A 382 21.33 -9.81 6.74
C ILE A 382 20.65 -8.55 6.20
N THR A 383 19.58 -8.09 6.86
CA THR A 383 18.78 -6.93 6.42
C THR A 383 19.42 -5.58 6.75
N VAL A 384 20.06 -5.51 7.92
CA VAL A 384 20.82 -4.36 8.43
C VAL A 384 22.03 -4.92 9.15
N CYS A 385 23.22 -4.44 8.81
CA CYS A 385 24.47 -4.79 9.47
C CYS A 385 25.26 -3.51 9.73
N ASP A 386 25.32 -3.11 11.00
CA ASP A 386 26.16 -1.99 11.41
C ASP A 386 27.57 -2.52 11.68
N LEU A 387 28.39 -2.52 10.63
CA LEU A 387 29.81 -2.89 10.67
C LEU A 387 30.64 -1.69 10.21
N GLU A 388 31.72 -1.37 10.92
CA GLU A 388 32.77 -0.50 10.40
C GLU A 388 33.49 -1.23 9.24
N ARG A 389 33.18 -0.78 8.02
CA ARG A 389 33.72 -1.11 6.66
C ARG A 389 33.19 -2.38 5.93
N GLU A 390 33.00 -2.19 4.61
CA GLU A 390 32.40 -3.06 3.58
C GLU A 390 33.40 -4.01 2.88
N TRP A 391 32.97 -5.24 2.52
CA TRP A 391 33.67 -6.11 1.55
C TRP A 391 32.72 -7.01 0.71
N LEU A 392 32.88 -6.89 -0.62
CA LEU A 392 32.86 -7.83 -1.79
C LEU A 392 32.01 -9.12 -1.85
N ILE A 393 31.40 -9.35 -3.04
CA ILE A 393 31.01 -10.66 -3.60
C ILE A 393 31.49 -10.72 -5.07
N GLU A 394 32.14 -11.84 -5.44
CA GLU A 394 32.56 -12.22 -6.80
C GLU A 394 31.54 -13.19 -7.41
N ASP A 395 31.21 -13.03 -8.70
CA ASP A 395 30.43 -13.98 -9.50
C ASP A 395 31.33 -14.81 -10.42
N LYS A 396 31.04 -16.12 -10.52
CA LYS A 396 31.61 -17.03 -11.53
C LYS A 396 30.57 -17.35 -12.60
N LEU A 397 30.97 -17.19 -13.85
CA LEU A 397 30.27 -17.64 -15.06
C LEU A 397 30.40 -19.16 -15.25
N ILE A 398 29.33 -19.80 -15.75
CA ILE A 398 29.35 -21.16 -16.31
C ILE A 398 28.62 -21.14 -17.65
N ASP A 399 29.24 -21.79 -18.64
CA ASP A 399 28.85 -21.91 -20.04
C ASP A 399 27.51 -22.63 -20.30
N SER A 400 26.91 -22.24 -21.44
CA SER A 400 25.64 -22.71 -21.99
C SER A 400 25.78 -24.01 -22.78
N TYR A 401 24.88 -24.96 -22.51
CA TYR A 401 24.44 -25.95 -23.48
C TYR A 401 22.93 -25.74 -23.69
N GLU A 402 22.54 -25.64 -24.96
CA GLU A 402 21.18 -25.30 -25.39
C GLU A 402 20.14 -26.34 -24.98
N ASP A 403 18.98 -25.85 -24.58
CA ASP A 403 17.84 -26.61 -24.09
C ASP A 403 16.63 -25.98 -24.79
N PHE A 404 16.02 -26.74 -25.70
CA PHE A 404 14.95 -26.32 -26.61
C PHE A 404 13.59 -26.30 -25.89
N ASP A 405 12.82 -25.23 -26.05
CA ASP A 405 11.44 -25.10 -25.57
C ASP A 405 10.51 -25.04 -26.80
N GLU A 406 9.72 -26.08 -27.03
CA GLU A 406 8.86 -26.22 -28.23
C GLU A 406 7.80 -25.11 -28.37
N TYR A 407 7.49 -24.40 -27.28
CA TYR A 407 6.56 -23.28 -27.28
C TYR A 407 7.25 -21.92 -27.42
N CYS A 408 8.57 -21.86 -27.29
CA CYS A 408 9.39 -20.66 -27.35
C CYS A 408 10.59 -20.91 -28.27
N ASP A 409 10.31 -21.00 -29.57
CA ASP A 409 11.30 -21.16 -30.64
C ASP A 409 11.65 -19.78 -31.23
N PRO A 410 12.89 -19.29 -31.05
CA PRO A 410 13.35 -18.05 -31.66
C PRO A 410 13.28 -18.02 -33.19
N GLU A 411 13.43 -19.19 -33.85
CA GLU A 411 13.40 -19.29 -35.32
C GLU A 411 11.97 -19.30 -35.86
N ASN A 412 11.01 -19.75 -35.05
CA ASN A 412 9.59 -19.83 -35.41
C ASN A 412 8.68 -19.24 -34.30
N PRO A 413 8.73 -17.92 -34.08
CA PRO A 413 7.94 -17.29 -33.03
C PRO A 413 6.45 -17.35 -33.34
N LYS A 414 5.64 -17.67 -32.32
CA LYS A 414 4.18 -17.73 -32.39
C LYS A 414 3.61 -16.34 -32.10
N ILE A 415 3.15 -15.65 -33.15
CA ILE A 415 2.50 -14.34 -33.04
C ILE A 415 1.11 -14.51 -32.43
N LEU A 416 0.86 -13.82 -31.32
CA LEU A 416 -0.43 -13.84 -30.63
C LEU A 416 -1.51 -13.14 -31.46
N LYS A 417 -2.63 -13.82 -31.68
CA LYS A 417 -3.79 -13.29 -32.41
C LYS A 417 -4.87 -12.77 -31.46
N TYR A 418 -5.69 -11.85 -31.97
CA TYR A 418 -6.78 -11.25 -31.21
C TYR A 418 -7.83 -12.29 -30.79
N GLU A 419 -8.18 -13.23 -31.67
CA GLU A 419 -9.19 -14.26 -31.40
C GLU A 419 -8.78 -15.17 -30.24
N GLU A 420 -7.50 -15.53 -30.14
CA GLU A 420 -6.95 -16.34 -29.05
C GLU A 420 -7.09 -15.64 -27.69
N VAL A 421 -7.00 -14.30 -27.66
CA VAL A 421 -7.22 -13.50 -26.45
C VAL A 421 -8.69 -13.48 -26.06
N ILE A 422 -9.60 -13.38 -27.02
CA ILE A 422 -11.05 -13.39 -26.73
C ILE A 422 -11.47 -14.75 -26.18
N GLU A 423 -11.02 -15.86 -26.80
CA GLU A 423 -11.26 -17.20 -26.28
C GLU A 423 -10.67 -17.39 -24.87
N ALA A 424 -9.46 -16.89 -24.62
CA ALA A 424 -8.86 -16.90 -23.29
C ALA A 424 -9.68 -16.10 -22.29
N THR A 425 -10.18 -14.93 -22.67
CA THR A 425 -11.00 -14.05 -21.82
C THR A 425 -12.29 -14.74 -21.41
N GLU A 426 -13.02 -15.34 -22.35
CA GLU A 426 -14.25 -16.08 -22.06
C GLU A 426 -14.00 -17.26 -21.10
N ARG A 427 -12.87 -17.95 -21.27
CA ARG A 427 -12.48 -19.11 -20.45
C ARG A 427 -12.17 -18.74 -19.00
N ILE A 428 -11.44 -17.64 -18.78
CA ILE A 428 -10.96 -17.26 -17.44
C ILE A 428 -11.95 -16.37 -16.67
N ARG A 429 -12.77 -15.55 -17.35
CA ARG A 429 -13.67 -14.54 -16.76
C ARG A 429 -14.53 -15.06 -15.59
N PRO A 430 -15.09 -16.29 -15.61
CA PRO A 430 -15.88 -16.80 -14.47
C PRO A 430 -15.06 -17.10 -13.20
N HIS A 431 -13.74 -17.21 -13.31
CA HIS A 431 -12.85 -17.73 -12.26
C HIS A 431 -11.88 -16.68 -11.72
N ILE A 432 -11.88 -15.48 -12.30
CA ILE A 432 -11.00 -14.37 -11.96
C ILE A 432 -11.79 -13.12 -11.63
N ILE A 433 -11.19 -12.19 -10.88
CA ILE A 433 -11.85 -10.92 -10.56
C ILE A 433 -11.75 -10.01 -11.79
N ASN A 434 -12.86 -9.41 -12.20
CA ASN A 434 -12.79 -8.25 -13.09
C ASN A 434 -12.29 -7.05 -12.27
N THR A 435 -10.99 -6.76 -12.35
CA THR A 435 -10.35 -5.70 -11.56
C THR A 435 -10.83 -4.33 -12.05
N PRO A 436 -11.05 -3.37 -11.17
CA PRO A 436 -11.59 -2.07 -11.57
C PRO A 436 -10.55 -1.24 -12.34
N VAL A 437 -11.05 -0.36 -13.21
CA VAL A 437 -10.32 0.79 -13.74
C VAL A 437 -10.81 2.03 -13.00
N LEU A 438 -9.94 2.65 -12.21
CA LEU A 438 -10.31 3.79 -11.37
C LEU A 438 -9.54 5.03 -11.80
N ALA A 439 -10.23 6.17 -11.87
CA ALA A 439 -9.56 7.46 -12.10
C ALA A 439 -8.59 7.75 -10.93
N ALA A 440 -7.41 8.28 -11.24
CA ALA A 440 -6.46 8.71 -10.23
C ALA A 440 -7.05 9.86 -9.42
N MET A 441 -6.87 9.86 -8.09
CA MET A 441 -7.30 10.98 -7.26
C MET A 441 -6.55 12.27 -7.63
N THR A 442 -5.32 12.14 -8.11
CA THR A 442 -4.43 13.26 -8.46
C THR A 442 -4.35 13.54 -9.97
N HIS A 443 -5.33 13.15 -10.78
CA HIS A 443 -5.29 13.39 -12.24
C HIS A 443 -5.08 14.88 -12.62
N LYS A 444 -5.62 15.80 -11.81
CA LYS A 444 -5.47 17.25 -12.01
C LYS A 444 -4.03 17.74 -11.82
N ASP A 445 -3.24 17.09 -10.98
CA ASP A 445 -1.89 17.53 -10.62
C ASP A 445 -0.92 17.43 -11.81
N PHE A 446 -1.17 16.48 -12.72
CA PHE A 446 -0.31 16.20 -13.87
C PHE A 446 -0.86 16.77 -15.19
N GLY A 447 -2.09 17.29 -15.18
CA GLY A 447 -2.79 17.72 -16.40
C GLY A 447 -3.04 16.57 -17.38
N ILE A 448 -3.09 15.31 -16.89
CA ILE A 448 -3.38 14.09 -17.65
C ILE A 448 -4.55 13.40 -16.94
N ASN A 449 -5.54 12.91 -17.69
CA ASN A 449 -6.65 12.17 -17.12
C ASN A 449 -6.22 10.70 -16.89
N ILE A 450 -5.48 10.50 -15.80
CA ILE A 450 -4.92 9.20 -15.43
C ILE A 450 -6.00 8.29 -14.87
N HIS A 451 -6.03 7.06 -15.35
CA HIS A 451 -6.80 5.95 -14.80
C HIS A 451 -5.85 4.80 -14.47
N TYR A 452 -6.14 4.06 -13.41
CA TYR A 452 -5.35 2.90 -12.98
C TYR A 452 -6.13 1.62 -13.20
N LYS A 453 -5.53 0.65 -13.90
CA LYS A 453 -6.03 -0.73 -13.94
C LYS A 453 -5.39 -1.51 -12.78
N LEU A 454 -6.19 -1.90 -11.80
CA LEU A 454 -5.71 -2.40 -10.50
C LEU A 454 -5.46 -3.92 -10.48
N GLU A 455 -4.50 -4.42 -11.25
CA GLU A 455 -4.20 -5.86 -11.32
C GLU A 455 -3.59 -6.44 -10.04
N PHE A 456 -3.03 -5.61 -9.15
CA PHE A 456 -2.63 -6.05 -7.82
C PHE A 456 -3.79 -6.53 -6.93
N MET A 457 -5.05 -6.22 -7.30
CA MET A 457 -6.25 -6.71 -6.59
C MET A 457 -6.62 -8.16 -6.92
N GLN A 458 -5.90 -8.80 -7.85
CA GLN A 458 -6.07 -10.21 -8.10
C GLN A 458 -5.71 -11.08 -6.90
N ARG A 459 -6.19 -12.33 -6.89
CA ARG A 459 -6.06 -13.21 -5.72
C ARG A 459 -4.62 -13.66 -5.48
N SER A 460 -3.83 -13.82 -6.52
CA SER A 460 -2.38 -14.03 -6.42
C SER A 460 -1.59 -12.73 -6.22
N GLY A 461 -2.26 -11.56 -6.18
CA GLY A 461 -1.65 -10.24 -6.03
C GLY A 461 -1.06 -9.63 -7.30
N SER A 462 -1.33 -10.20 -8.50
CA SER A 462 -0.90 -9.61 -9.78
C SER A 462 -1.66 -10.19 -10.98
N PHE A 463 -1.48 -9.58 -12.16
CA PHE A 463 -2.07 -10.04 -13.43
C PHE A 463 -1.65 -11.45 -13.88
N LYS A 464 -0.58 -12.02 -13.30
CA LYS A 464 0.04 -13.28 -13.76
C LYS A 464 -0.90 -14.48 -13.64
N GLU A 465 -1.90 -14.40 -12.77
CA GLU A 465 -2.90 -15.44 -12.62
C GLU A 465 -3.78 -15.61 -13.87
N ARG A 466 -4.00 -14.55 -14.67
CA ARG A 466 -4.77 -14.60 -15.92
C ARG A 466 -4.16 -15.58 -16.92
N GLY A 467 -2.88 -15.42 -17.19
CA GLY A 467 -2.12 -16.31 -18.05
C GLY A 467 -2.07 -17.72 -17.48
N SER A 468 -1.73 -17.84 -16.19
CA SER A 468 -1.57 -19.12 -15.51
C SER A 468 -2.84 -19.96 -15.54
N LEU A 469 -3.99 -19.36 -15.22
CA LEU A 469 -5.29 -20.02 -15.28
C LEU A 469 -5.63 -20.46 -16.72
N ASN A 470 -5.39 -19.58 -17.70
CA ASN A 470 -5.64 -19.89 -19.11
C ASN A 470 -4.82 -21.09 -19.60
N ALA A 471 -3.54 -21.16 -19.21
CA ALA A 471 -2.66 -22.28 -19.54
C ALA A 471 -3.12 -23.58 -18.84
N LEU A 472 -3.45 -23.51 -17.54
CA LEU A 472 -3.91 -24.68 -16.78
C LEU A 472 -5.23 -25.26 -17.31
N GLN A 473 -6.18 -24.42 -17.70
CA GLN A 473 -7.48 -24.88 -18.19
C GLN A 473 -7.38 -25.60 -19.55
N GLN A 474 -6.42 -25.21 -20.38
CA GLN A 474 -6.16 -25.82 -21.69
C GLN A 474 -5.36 -27.14 -21.63
N LEU A 475 -4.85 -27.52 -20.45
CA LEU A 475 -4.18 -28.81 -20.31
C LEU A 475 -5.14 -29.98 -20.58
N PRO A 476 -4.70 -30.98 -21.37
CA PRO A 476 -5.38 -32.27 -21.50
C PRO A 476 -5.61 -32.95 -20.14
N GLN A 477 -6.69 -33.73 -20.00
CA GLN A 477 -7.10 -34.30 -18.71
C GLN A 477 -6.08 -35.29 -18.12
N ASP A 478 -5.36 -36.01 -18.97
CA ASP A 478 -4.22 -36.87 -18.61
C ASP A 478 -3.05 -36.05 -18.04
N LYS A 479 -2.72 -34.91 -18.67
CA LYS A 479 -1.68 -34.00 -18.21
C LYS A 479 -2.05 -33.28 -16.90
N LYS A 480 -3.33 -32.92 -16.71
CA LYS A 480 -3.83 -32.36 -15.44
C LYS A 480 -3.62 -33.31 -14.26
N LYS A 481 -3.79 -34.62 -14.47
CA LYS A 481 -3.55 -35.64 -13.42
C LYS A 481 -2.08 -35.80 -13.07
N LEU A 482 -1.19 -35.72 -14.07
CA LEU A 482 0.25 -35.82 -13.87
C LEU A 482 0.80 -34.58 -13.16
N GLY A 483 0.34 -33.40 -13.58
CA GLY A 483 0.72 -32.12 -13.00
C GLY A 483 1.71 -31.33 -13.86
N VAL A 484 2.02 -30.13 -13.37
CA VAL A 484 2.83 -29.13 -14.07
C VAL A 484 4.09 -28.78 -13.29
N VAL A 485 5.12 -28.34 -13.99
CA VAL A 485 6.33 -27.79 -13.39
C VAL A 485 6.67 -26.44 -14.02
N MET A 486 7.04 -25.47 -13.20
CA MET A 486 7.44 -24.13 -13.63
C MET A 486 8.66 -23.68 -12.84
N ALA A 487 9.61 -23.05 -13.52
CA ALA A 487 10.64 -22.26 -12.85
C ALA A 487 10.19 -20.81 -12.74
N SER A 488 10.32 -20.22 -11.55
CA SER A 488 9.90 -18.85 -11.29
C SER A 488 10.85 -18.18 -10.29
N VAL A 489 10.81 -16.86 -10.24
CA VAL A 489 11.42 -16.00 -9.21
C VAL A 489 10.38 -15.09 -8.55
N GLY A 490 9.10 -15.27 -8.89
CA GLY A 490 8.14 -14.18 -8.79
C GLY A 490 6.68 -14.57 -8.89
N ASN A 491 5.92 -13.65 -9.46
CA ASN A 491 4.46 -13.60 -9.48
C ASN A 491 3.82 -14.73 -10.30
N GLU A 492 4.52 -15.26 -11.32
CA GLU A 492 4.07 -16.40 -12.12
C GLU A 492 3.86 -17.65 -11.27
N GLY A 493 4.82 -17.95 -10.38
CA GLY A 493 4.73 -19.12 -9.50
C GLY A 493 3.53 -19.01 -8.55
N LEU A 494 3.24 -17.81 -8.05
CA LEU A 494 2.09 -17.54 -7.18
C LEU A 494 0.77 -17.74 -7.93
N GLY A 495 0.63 -17.14 -9.12
CA GLY A 495 -0.57 -17.27 -9.95
C GLY A 495 -0.85 -18.71 -10.37
N LEU A 496 0.20 -19.45 -10.76
CA LEU A 496 0.11 -20.86 -11.12
C LEU A 496 -0.30 -21.71 -9.92
N SER A 497 0.35 -21.52 -8.76
CA SER A 497 0.08 -22.32 -7.56
C SER A 497 -1.35 -22.11 -7.05
N TYR A 498 -1.83 -20.86 -7.02
CA TYR A 498 -3.18 -20.53 -6.59
C TYR A 498 -4.27 -21.21 -7.44
N HIS A 499 -4.17 -21.14 -8.76
CA HIS A 499 -5.17 -21.73 -9.64
C HIS A 499 -5.01 -23.25 -9.79
N ALA A 500 -3.78 -23.78 -9.72
CA ALA A 500 -3.54 -25.21 -9.71
C ALA A 500 -4.22 -25.87 -8.51
N ALA A 501 -4.13 -25.25 -7.33
CA ALA A 501 -4.84 -25.71 -6.12
C ALA A 501 -6.36 -25.77 -6.32
N LYS A 502 -6.96 -24.70 -6.85
CA LYS A 502 -8.40 -24.64 -7.14
C LYS A 502 -8.86 -25.69 -8.16
N LEU A 503 -8.01 -26.00 -9.14
CA LEU A 503 -8.28 -27.00 -10.18
C LEU A 503 -7.86 -28.42 -9.78
N SER A 504 -7.32 -28.61 -8.57
CA SER A 504 -6.76 -29.89 -8.11
C SER A 504 -5.68 -30.46 -9.04
N ILE A 505 -4.83 -29.59 -9.60
CA ILE A 505 -3.71 -29.95 -10.47
C ILE A 505 -2.42 -29.94 -9.64
N PRO A 506 -1.65 -31.04 -9.58
CA PRO A 506 -0.35 -31.04 -8.90
C PRO A 506 0.62 -30.06 -9.56
N VAL A 507 1.33 -29.26 -8.78
CA VAL A 507 2.29 -28.28 -9.29
C VAL A 507 3.62 -28.34 -8.54
N ILE A 508 4.72 -28.27 -9.29
CA ILE A 508 6.07 -28.12 -8.77
C ILE A 508 6.61 -26.75 -9.20
N ILE A 509 7.00 -25.92 -8.23
CA ILE A 509 7.68 -24.65 -8.49
C ILE A 509 9.16 -24.79 -8.18
N VAL A 510 10.00 -24.52 -9.18
CA VAL A 510 11.46 -24.50 -9.04
C VAL A 510 11.92 -23.05 -8.88
N PHE A 511 12.46 -22.72 -7.71
CA PHE A 511 13.02 -21.40 -7.41
C PHE A 511 14.55 -21.44 -7.40
N PRO A 512 15.24 -20.35 -7.79
CA PRO A 512 16.65 -20.20 -7.50
C PRO A 512 16.88 -19.84 -6.02
N ILE A 513 18.13 -19.95 -5.57
CA ILE A 513 18.52 -19.67 -4.18
C ILE A 513 18.25 -18.21 -3.75
N VAL A 514 18.17 -17.29 -4.70
CA VAL A 514 17.99 -15.85 -4.46
C VAL A 514 16.53 -15.41 -4.29
N VAL A 515 15.55 -16.32 -4.37
CA VAL A 515 14.12 -15.96 -4.22
C VAL A 515 13.82 -15.42 -2.82
N SER A 516 12.88 -14.48 -2.71
CA SER A 516 12.40 -14.05 -1.39
C SER A 516 11.66 -15.19 -0.67
N ILE A 517 11.84 -15.23 0.65
CA ILE A 517 11.24 -16.26 1.52
C ILE A 517 9.71 -16.22 1.44
N ASP A 518 9.12 -15.01 1.38
CA ASP A 518 7.67 -14.81 1.24
C ASP A 518 7.08 -15.53 0.02
N LYS A 519 7.69 -15.34 -1.17
CA LYS A 519 7.20 -15.94 -2.42
C LYS A 519 7.26 -17.48 -2.37
N LEU A 520 8.29 -18.02 -1.73
CA LEU A 520 8.46 -19.46 -1.50
C LEU A 520 7.36 -19.99 -0.57
N GLN A 521 7.18 -19.35 0.59
CA GLN A 521 6.17 -19.75 1.59
C GLN A 521 4.76 -19.67 1.02
N ARG A 522 4.44 -18.62 0.25
CA ARG A 522 3.12 -18.46 -0.37
C ARG A 522 2.82 -19.54 -1.42
N CYS A 523 3.79 -19.92 -2.25
CA CYS A 523 3.60 -21.05 -3.18
C CYS A 523 3.36 -22.36 -2.42
N HIS A 524 4.16 -22.61 -1.36
CA HIS A 524 3.99 -23.78 -0.51
C HIS A 524 2.62 -23.79 0.19
N HIS A 525 2.17 -22.64 0.69
CA HIS A 525 0.86 -22.46 1.32
C HIS A 525 -0.30 -22.75 0.35
N PHE A 526 -0.17 -22.40 -0.94
CA PHE A 526 -1.12 -22.79 -1.97
C PHE A 526 -1.08 -24.29 -2.31
N GLY A 527 -0.23 -25.09 -1.66
CA GLY A 527 -0.12 -26.53 -1.88
C GLY A 527 0.85 -26.92 -3.00
N ALA A 528 1.65 -25.98 -3.51
CA ALA A 528 2.67 -26.31 -4.49
C ALA A 528 3.87 -27.00 -3.84
N LYS A 529 4.43 -27.99 -4.53
CA LYS A 529 5.73 -28.55 -4.14
C LYS A 529 6.83 -27.59 -4.55
N VAL A 530 7.51 -27.02 -3.56
CA VAL A 530 8.60 -26.09 -3.82
C VAL A 530 9.95 -26.81 -3.83
N VAL A 531 10.74 -26.56 -4.87
CA VAL A 531 12.13 -27.03 -5.02
C VAL A 531 13.04 -25.83 -5.20
N VAL A 532 14.05 -25.68 -4.35
CA VAL A 532 15.05 -24.62 -4.50
C VAL A 532 16.29 -25.21 -5.18
N GLN A 533 16.51 -24.87 -6.45
CA GLN A 533 17.60 -25.39 -7.26
C GLN A 533 18.04 -24.38 -8.32
N GLY A 534 19.34 -24.08 -8.36
CA GLY A 534 19.96 -23.12 -9.28
C GLY A 534 20.29 -21.78 -8.62
N ASN A 535 21.32 -21.11 -9.13
CA ASN A 535 21.76 -19.79 -8.65
C ASN A 535 20.90 -18.66 -9.21
N ASN A 536 20.34 -18.86 -10.41
CA ASN A 536 19.52 -17.90 -11.13
C ASN A 536 18.32 -18.57 -11.82
N LEU A 537 17.44 -17.76 -12.42
CA LEU A 537 16.23 -18.26 -13.08
C LEU A 537 16.55 -19.21 -14.26
N MET A 538 17.61 -18.96 -15.02
CA MET A 538 17.96 -19.82 -16.17
C MET A 538 18.38 -21.23 -15.72
N GLU A 539 19.21 -21.33 -14.68
CA GLU A 539 19.56 -22.62 -14.09
C GLU A 539 18.33 -23.35 -13.53
N SER A 540 17.42 -22.62 -12.89
CA SER A 540 16.15 -23.16 -12.36
C SER A 540 15.26 -23.69 -13.49
N GLN A 541 15.20 -22.97 -14.63
CA GLN A 541 14.46 -23.39 -15.83
C GLN A 541 15.02 -24.67 -16.44
N LYS A 542 16.34 -24.79 -16.52
CA LYS A 542 17.01 -26.01 -16.98
C LYS A 542 16.65 -27.20 -16.10
N TYR A 543 16.70 -27.02 -14.78
CA TYR A 543 16.30 -28.06 -13.84
C TYR A 543 14.81 -28.42 -13.96
N ALA A 544 13.93 -27.42 -14.08
CA ALA A 544 12.50 -27.63 -14.25
C ALA A 544 12.15 -28.42 -15.51
N ARG A 545 12.83 -28.15 -16.64
CA ARG A 545 12.64 -28.90 -17.90
C ARG A 545 13.17 -30.33 -17.81
N ALA A 546 14.33 -30.53 -17.20
CA ALA A 546 14.84 -31.88 -16.93
C ALA A 546 13.83 -32.68 -16.07
N LEU A 547 13.34 -32.06 -14.98
CA LEU A 547 12.33 -32.66 -14.11
C LEU A 547 11.01 -32.97 -14.84
N ALA A 548 10.61 -32.11 -15.77
CA ALA A 548 9.44 -32.32 -16.61
C ALA A 548 9.58 -33.57 -17.49
N ARG A 549 10.72 -33.71 -18.17
CA ARG A 549 11.05 -34.87 -19.02
C ARG A 549 11.10 -36.16 -18.21
N ASP A 550 11.80 -36.15 -17.07
CA ASP A 550 12.01 -37.34 -16.25
C ASP A 550 10.72 -37.87 -15.60
N LYS A 551 9.80 -36.96 -15.24
CA LYS A 551 8.55 -37.31 -14.53
C LYS A 551 7.30 -37.28 -15.42
N GLY A 552 7.44 -36.97 -16.71
CA GLY A 552 6.32 -36.80 -17.63
C GLY A 552 5.39 -35.62 -17.33
N LEU A 553 5.85 -34.65 -16.54
CA LEU A 553 5.10 -33.43 -16.19
C LEU A 553 5.07 -32.47 -17.37
N THR A 554 4.08 -31.57 -17.40
CA THR A 554 4.08 -30.46 -18.37
C THR A 554 4.89 -29.29 -17.84
N TYR A 555 5.95 -28.91 -18.56
CA TYR A 555 6.66 -27.66 -18.28
C TYR A 555 5.85 -26.47 -18.81
N ILE A 556 5.64 -25.45 -17.98
CA ILE A 556 4.99 -24.20 -18.40
C ILE A 556 6.01 -23.07 -18.29
N ASN A 557 6.36 -22.48 -19.44
CA ASN A 557 7.16 -21.27 -19.49
C ASN A 557 6.30 -20.04 -19.12
N GLY A 558 6.41 -19.58 -17.88
CA GLY A 558 5.60 -18.45 -17.38
C GLY A 558 5.88 -17.11 -18.07
N ARG A 559 6.97 -16.99 -18.84
CA ARG A 559 7.39 -15.72 -19.46
C ARG A 559 6.86 -15.49 -20.86
N ASP A 560 6.75 -16.56 -21.66
CA ASP A 560 6.57 -16.42 -23.11
C ASP A 560 5.72 -17.53 -23.77
N HIS A 561 5.07 -18.39 -22.99
CA HIS A 561 4.19 -19.41 -23.53
C HIS A 561 2.94 -18.78 -24.20
N PRO A 562 2.51 -19.20 -25.41
CA PRO A 562 1.39 -18.57 -26.14
C PRO A 562 0.07 -18.50 -25.34
N HIS A 563 -0.31 -19.59 -24.65
CA HIS A 563 -1.49 -19.58 -23.78
C HIS A 563 -1.38 -18.59 -22.60
N ILE A 564 -0.18 -18.38 -22.06
CA ILE A 564 0.03 -17.39 -20.99
C ILE A 564 -0.20 -15.98 -21.55
N LEU A 565 0.38 -15.69 -22.72
CA LEU A 565 0.22 -14.42 -23.43
C LEU A 565 -1.26 -14.12 -23.75
N ALA A 566 -1.99 -15.11 -24.28
CA ALA A 566 -3.42 -14.97 -24.57
C ALA A 566 -4.23 -14.60 -23.32
N GLY A 567 -3.92 -15.20 -22.16
CA GLY A 567 -4.58 -14.85 -20.90
C GLY A 567 -4.29 -13.42 -20.44
N TYR A 568 -3.06 -12.92 -20.62
CA TYR A 568 -2.71 -11.53 -20.29
C TYR A 568 -3.52 -10.50 -21.08
N GLY A 569 -3.90 -10.81 -22.32
CA GLY A 569 -4.66 -9.90 -23.19
C GLY A 569 -6.06 -9.56 -22.66
N SER A 570 -6.62 -10.41 -21.78
CA SER A 570 -7.91 -10.14 -21.11
C SER A 570 -7.91 -8.82 -20.32
N VAL A 571 -6.74 -8.38 -19.83
CA VAL A 571 -6.58 -7.08 -19.15
C VAL A 571 -7.01 -5.93 -20.08
N ALA A 572 -6.60 -5.98 -21.35
CA ALA A 572 -6.91 -4.94 -22.32
C ALA A 572 -8.39 -4.94 -22.72
N VAL A 573 -9.02 -6.12 -22.78
CA VAL A 573 -10.47 -6.24 -23.02
C VAL A 573 -11.25 -5.51 -21.92
N GLU A 574 -10.92 -5.77 -20.66
CA GLU A 574 -11.57 -5.12 -19.51
C GLU A 574 -11.30 -3.60 -19.47
N ILE A 575 -10.12 -3.15 -19.89
CA ILE A 575 -9.80 -1.71 -20.00
C ILE A 575 -10.68 -1.05 -21.06
N LEU A 576 -10.84 -1.65 -22.24
CA LEU A 576 -11.66 -1.09 -23.31
C LEU A 576 -13.16 -1.06 -22.95
N GLU A 577 -13.64 -2.07 -22.22
CA GLU A 577 -14.99 -2.10 -21.64
C GLU A 577 -15.20 -0.97 -20.62
N SER A 578 -14.19 -0.69 -19.78
CA SER A 578 -14.29 0.29 -18.68
C SER A 578 -13.99 1.73 -19.10
N THR A 579 -13.19 1.95 -20.15
CA THR A 579 -12.73 3.28 -20.58
C THR A 579 -12.91 3.44 -22.11
N PRO A 580 -14.12 3.79 -22.57
CA PRO A 580 -14.40 3.92 -24.00
C PRO A 580 -13.62 5.04 -24.69
N PHE A 581 -13.27 6.12 -23.98
CA PHE A 581 -12.56 7.29 -24.52
C PHE A 581 -11.06 7.25 -24.22
N LEU A 582 -10.44 6.10 -24.44
CA LEU A 582 -9.02 5.89 -24.16
C LEU A 582 -8.13 6.49 -25.26
N ASP A 583 -7.07 7.20 -24.88
CA ASP A 583 -6.09 7.76 -25.82
C ASP A 583 -4.74 7.03 -25.76
N ALA A 584 -4.32 6.59 -24.57
CA ALA A 584 -3.05 5.87 -24.39
C ALA A 584 -3.10 4.86 -23.23
N ILE A 585 -2.30 3.80 -23.35
CA ILE A 585 -2.02 2.83 -22.29
C ILE A 585 -0.52 2.79 -22.05
N ILE A 586 -0.13 2.79 -20.78
CA ILE A 586 1.26 2.61 -20.34
C ILE A 586 1.39 1.24 -19.66
N VAL A 587 2.31 0.40 -20.16
CA VAL A 587 2.48 -1.00 -19.74
C VAL A 587 3.93 -1.25 -19.27
N PRO A 588 4.14 -1.82 -18.07
CA PRO A 588 5.47 -2.28 -17.65
C PRO A 588 5.96 -3.45 -18.51
N VAL A 589 7.22 -3.43 -18.92
CA VAL A 589 7.78 -4.42 -19.84
C VAL A 589 8.94 -5.18 -19.20
N GLY A 590 8.73 -6.46 -18.89
CA GLY A 590 9.78 -7.41 -18.56
C GLY A 590 10.22 -8.18 -19.81
N SER A 591 9.78 -9.44 -19.93
CA SER A 591 9.96 -10.26 -21.14
C SER A 591 9.14 -9.80 -22.36
N GLY A 592 8.19 -8.88 -22.18
CA GLY A 592 7.31 -8.38 -23.22
C GLY A 592 5.90 -8.98 -23.26
N GLY A 593 5.64 -10.09 -22.57
CA GLY A 593 4.37 -10.84 -22.74
C GLY A 593 3.09 -10.04 -22.46
N LEU A 594 3.08 -9.20 -21.42
CA LEU A 594 1.92 -8.33 -21.14
C LEU A 594 1.77 -7.23 -22.19
N ALA A 595 2.87 -6.58 -22.58
CA ALA A 595 2.87 -5.52 -23.59
C ALA A 595 2.40 -6.04 -24.95
N ALA A 596 2.90 -7.21 -25.37
CA ALA A 596 2.44 -7.92 -26.56
C ALA A 596 0.93 -8.15 -26.53
N ALA A 597 0.43 -8.76 -25.46
CA ALA A 597 -0.97 -9.13 -25.35
C ALA A 597 -1.91 -7.92 -25.28
N VAL A 598 -1.52 -6.87 -24.54
CA VAL A 598 -2.26 -5.60 -24.51
C VAL A 598 -2.25 -4.94 -25.88
N ALA A 599 -1.09 -4.83 -26.53
CA ALA A 599 -0.96 -4.19 -27.83
C ALA A 599 -1.80 -4.90 -28.90
N THR A 600 -1.84 -6.24 -28.92
CA THR A 600 -2.68 -7.03 -29.84
C THR A 600 -4.15 -6.64 -29.75
N VAL A 601 -4.71 -6.55 -28.54
CA VAL A 601 -6.13 -6.19 -28.34
C VAL A 601 -6.39 -4.74 -28.68
N ILE A 602 -5.55 -3.83 -28.18
CA ILE A 602 -5.75 -2.39 -28.36
C ILE A 602 -5.63 -2.01 -29.83
N LYS A 603 -4.59 -2.47 -30.53
CA LYS A 603 -4.38 -2.13 -31.94
C LYS A 603 -5.44 -2.76 -32.86
N HIS A 604 -5.98 -3.92 -32.50
CA HIS A 604 -7.08 -4.53 -33.25
C HIS A 604 -8.39 -3.75 -33.10
N GLN A 605 -8.80 -3.40 -31.88
CA GLN A 605 -10.09 -2.73 -31.64
C GLN A 605 -10.04 -1.21 -31.84
N LYS A 606 -8.93 -0.56 -31.45
CA LYS A 606 -8.74 0.90 -31.50
C LYS A 606 -7.30 1.24 -31.95
N PRO A 607 -6.99 1.15 -33.25
CA PRO A 607 -5.63 1.31 -33.77
C PRO A 607 -4.97 2.65 -33.44
N ASN A 608 -5.77 3.71 -33.23
CA ASN A 608 -5.28 5.06 -32.89
C ASN A 608 -4.85 5.22 -31.42
N VAL A 609 -5.18 4.27 -30.54
CA VAL A 609 -4.77 4.32 -29.13
C VAL A 609 -3.29 4.00 -29.04
N LEU A 610 -2.56 4.83 -28.29
CA LEU A 610 -1.13 4.66 -28.09
C LEU A 610 -0.85 3.58 -27.04
N VAL A 611 0.13 2.71 -27.28
CA VAL A 611 0.59 1.67 -26.36
C VAL A 611 2.06 1.91 -26.08
N TYR A 612 2.34 2.41 -24.88
CA TYR A 612 3.68 2.77 -24.42
C TYR A 612 4.20 1.70 -23.46
N GLY A 613 5.39 1.18 -23.74
CA GLY A 613 6.13 0.31 -22.83
C GLY A 613 7.06 1.12 -21.91
N VAL A 614 7.29 0.63 -20.69
CA VAL A 614 8.27 1.21 -19.76
C VAL A 614 9.18 0.15 -19.14
N GLN A 615 10.48 0.47 -19.05
CA GLN A 615 11.53 -0.30 -18.37
C GLN A 615 12.37 0.58 -17.45
N PRO A 616 12.99 0.02 -16.40
CA PRO A 616 13.99 0.75 -15.64
C PRO A 616 15.25 0.97 -16.50
N GLU A 617 15.90 2.13 -16.36
CA GLU A 617 17.15 2.47 -17.08
C GLU A 617 18.27 1.46 -16.80
N SER A 618 18.24 0.79 -15.65
CA SER A 618 19.20 -0.23 -15.23
C SER A 618 19.02 -1.59 -15.93
N MET A 619 17.83 -1.87 -16.47
CA MET A 619 17.51 -3.10 -17.23
C MET A 619 16.75 -2.79 -18.54
N PRO A 620 17.40 -2.17 -19.54
CA PRO A 620 16.77 -1.76 -20.80
C PRO A 620 16.72 -2.90 -21.83
N THR A 621 16.50 -4.15 -21.42
CA THR A 621 16.64 -5.34 -22.29
C THR A 621 15.70 -5.32 -23.49
N PHE A 622 14.43 -4.94 -23.28
CA PHE A 622 13.44 -4.92 -24.36
C PHE A 622 13.65 -3.68 -25.24
N PHE A 623 13.97 -2.53 -24.63
CA PHE A 623 14.34 -1.31 -25.33
C PHE A 623 15.52 -1.54 -26.29
N ASN A 624 16.63 -2.11 -25.81
CA ASN A 624 17.80 -2.42 -26.64
C ASN A 624 17.46 -3.41 -27.76
N SER A 625 16.55 -4.35 -27.51
CA SER A 625 16.12 -5.32 -28.52
C SER A 625 15.29 -4.67 -29.63
N LEU A 626 14.47 -3.66 -29.30
CA LEU A 626 13.76 -2.88 -30.32
C LEU A 626 14.72 -2.03 -31.17
N GLU A 627 15.69 -1.35 -30.53
CA GLU A 627 16.67 -0.50 -31.21
C GLU A 627 17.62 -1.29 -32.13
N SER A 628 18.06 -2.46 -31.69
CA SER A 628 18.93 -3.34 -32.48
C SER A 628 18.17 -4.23 -33.46
N GLU A 629 16.83 -4.22 -33.41
CA GLU A 629 15.95 -5.14 -34.13
C GLU A 629 16.15 -6.63 -33.85
N GLU A 630 17.02 -6.99 -32.90
CA GLU A 630 17.40 -8.35 -32.52
C GLU A 630 17.17 -8.60 -31.03
N MET A 631 16.91 -9.84 -30.63
CA MET A 631 16.73 -10.18 -29.21
C MET A 631 18.07 -10.12 -28.48
N THR A 632 18.24 -9.14 -27.59
CA THR A 632 19.45 -8.96 -26.81
C THR A 632 19.35 -9.64 -25.44
N THR A 633 20.50 -10.07 -24.92
CA THR A 633 20.61 -10.57 -23.54
C THR A 633 21.55 -9.67 -22.74
N LEU A 634 21.12 -9.22 -21.56
CA LEU A 634 21.90 -8.36 -20.68
C LEU A 634 22.14 -9.04 -19.32
N PRO A 635 23.29 -8.81 -18.67
CA PRO A 635 23.47 -9.20 -17.28
C PRO A 635 22.41 -8.56 -16.37
N THR A 636 21.84 -9.34 -15.45
CA THR A 636 20.86 -8.82 -14.48
C THR A 636 21.51 -7.84 -13.50
N THR A 637 20.90 -6.68 -13.31
CA THR A 637 21.27 -5.70 -12.30
C THR A 637 20.12 -5.48 -11.31
N ASN A 638 20.45 -5.22 -10.05
CA ASN A 638 19.44 -4.95 -9.03
C ASN A 638 18.82 -3.57 -9.24
N ASN A 639 17.49 -3.50 -9.16
CA ASN A 639 16.72 -2.26 -9.25
C ASN A 639 15.40 -2.39 -8.48
N LEU A 640 14.65 -1.29 -8.36
CA LEU A 640 13.40 -1.27 -7.59
C LEU A 640 12.22 -1.99 -8.28
N ALA A 641 12.31 -2.24 -9.59
CA ALA A 641 11.30 -2.92 -10.39
C ALA A 641 11.71 -4.38 -10.68
N ASP A 642 11.84 -5.16 -9.61
CA ASP A 642 12.28 -6.57 -9.63
C ASP A 642 11.50 -7.44 -10.62
N ALA A 643 10.17 -7.30 -10.68
CA ALA A 643 9.30 -8.10 -11.54
C ALA A 643 9.51 -7.87 -13.06
N ILE A 644 10.20 -6.79 -13.46
CA ILE A 644 10.58 -6.52 -14.86
C ILE A 644 12.10 -6.55 -15.07
N THR A 645 12.86 -7.04 -14.09
CA THR A 645 14.31 -7.29 -14.18
C THR A 645 14.56 -8.60 -14.92
N ILE A 646 14.52 -8.55 -16.25
CA ILE A 646 14.65 -9.74 -17.11
C ILE A 646 15.87 -9.58 -18.01
N ASN A 647 16.73 -10.61 -18.03
CA ASN A 647 17.96 -10.65 -18.84
C ASN A 647 17.72 -10.89 -20.32
N ALA A 648 16.66 -11.62 -20.69
CA ALA A 648 16.37 -12.01 -22.07
C ALA A 648 14.89 -11.83 -22.41
N VAL A 649 14.61 -11.26 -23.58
CA VAL A 649 13.26 -11.02 -24.09
C VAL A 649 12.59 -12.35 -24.50
N GLY A 650 11.26 -12.43 -24.40
CA GLY A 650 10.50 -13.57 -24.94
C GLY A 650 10.39 -13.49 -26.47
N CYS A 651 10.61 -14.59 -27.19
CA CYS A 651 10.58 -14.61 -28.65
C CYS A 651 9.18 -14.37 -29.22
N ASN A 652 8.15 -15.00 -28.64
CA ASN A 652 6.76 -14.82 -29.04
C ASN A 652 6.29 -13.40 -28.72
N ALA A 653 6.62 -12.92 -27.51
CA ALA A 653 6.32 -11.57 -27.05
C ALA A 653 6.98 -10.50 -27.93
N PHE A 654 8.27 -10.66 -28.28
CA PHE A 654 8.99 -9.70 -29.12
C PHE A 654 8.41 -9.64 -30.53
N ALA A 655 8.22 -10.80 -31.18
CA ALA A 655 7.65 -10.87 -32.52
C ALA A 655 6.25 -10.25 -32.59
N THR A 656 5.45 -10.43 -31.53
CA THR A 656 4.10 -9.85 -31.42
C THR A 656 4.14 -8.34 -31.15
N ALA A 657 4.96 -7.89 -30.18
CA ALA A 657 4.94 -6.52 -29.70
C ALA A 657 5.70 -5.53 -30.61
N LYS A 658 6.78 -5.97 -31.28
CA LYS A 658 7.62 -5.12 -32.15
C LYS A 658 6.82 -4.26 -33.14
N PRO A 659 5.84 -4.79 -33.90
CA PRO A 659 5.05 -3.96 -34.82
C PRO A 659 3.91 -3.19 -34.18
N LEU A 660 3.58 -3.43 -32.90
CA LEU A 660 2.37 -2.92 -32.26
C LEU A 660 2.62 -1.84 -31.18
N LEU A 661 3.83 -1.78 -30.62
CA LEU A 661 4.22 -0.79 -29.63
C LEU A 661 4.52 0.56 -30.30
N ASP A 662 3.96 1.65 -29.77
CA ASP A 662 4.21 2.99 -30.30
C ASP A 662 5.49 3.62 -29.73
N LYS A 663 5.84 3.31 -28.48
CA LYS A 663 7.00 3.88 -27.80
C LYS A 663 7.47 3.00 -26.66
N MET A 664 8.78 2.85 -26.51
CA MET A 664 9.40 2.23 -25.34
C MET A 664 10.20 3.28 -24.56
N LEU A 665 9.98 3.37 -23.25
CA LEU A 665 10.55 4.40 -22.38
C LEU A 665 11.41 3.78 -21.30
N LEU A 666 12.48 4.48 -20.93
CA LEU A 666 13.32 4.14 -19.78
C LEU A 666 13.05 5.11 -18.63
N VAL A 667 13.11 4.60 -17.40
CA VAL A 667 12.88 5.40 -16.19
C VAL A 667 13.88 5.08 -15.09
N LYS A 668 14.36 6.11 -14.39
CA LYS A 668 15.24 5.93 -13.23
C LYS A 668 14.50 5.35 -12.03
N ASP A 669 15.22 4.56 -11.24
CA ASP A 669 14.75 4.04 -9.96
C ASP A 669 14.23 5.12 -9.01
N ASP A 670 14.78 6.34 -9.04
CA ASP A 670 14.27 7.43 -8.20
C ASP A 670 12.85 7.87 -8.57
N TRP A 671 12.52 7.87 -9.86
CA TRP A 671 11.15 8.14 -10.31
C TRP A 671 10.22 6.98 -9.97
N ILE A 672 10.70 5.74 -10.03
CA ILE A 672 9.96 4.57 -9.55
C ILE A 672 9.67 4.69 -8.05
N ALA A 673 10.67 5.06 -7.23
CA ALA A 673 10.51 5.26 -5.80
C ALA A 673 9.50 6.37 -5.46
N ARG A 674 9.58 7.52 -6.15
CA ARG A 674 8.60 8.61 -6.02
C ARG A 674 7.20 8.17 -6.42
N SER A 675 7.08 7.37 -7.48
CA SER A 675 5.81 6.81 -7.93
C SER A 675 5.22 5.84 -6.90
N MET A 676 6.02 4.94 -6.34
CA MET A 676 5.59 4.04 -5.26
C MET A 676 5.13 4.83 -4.02
N LEU A 677 5.88 5.88 -3.66
CA LEU A 677 5.50 6.80 -2.58
C LEU A 677 4.18 7.50 -2.88
N HIS A 678 4.00 8.04 -4.08
CA HIS A 678 2.77 8.70 -4.53
C HIS A 678 1.57 7.74 -4.48
N LEU A 679 1.69 6.55 -5.05
CA LEU A 679 0.65 5.52 -5.00
C LEU A 679 0.31 5.15 -3.56
N SER A 680 1.31 5.05 -2.68
CA SER A 680 1.11 4.72 -1.26
C SER A 680 0.44 5.86 -0.47
N GLU A 681 0.83 7.11 -0.69
CA GLU A 681 0.31 8.26 0.07
C GLU A 681 -1.01 8.79 -0.50
N ARG A 682 -1.03 9.02 -1.81
CA ARG A 682 -2.10 9.69 -2.56
C ARG A 682 -3.13 8.73 -3.10
N GLU A 683 -2.78 7.47 -3.36
CA GLU A 683 -3.75 6.48 -3.86
C GLU A 683 -4.11 5.39 -2.83
N LYS A 684 -3.29 5.21 -1.77
CA LYS A 684 -3.38 4.11 -0.79
C LYS A 684 -3.23 2.71 -1.38
N TYR A 685 -2.49 2.61 -2.47
CA TYR A 685 -2.19 1.33 -3.10
C TYR A 685 -0.78 0.88 -2.73
N VAL A 686 -0.65 -0.37 -2.31
CA VAL A 686 0.64 -1.06 -2.24
C VAL A 686 0.90 -1.69 -3.61
N VAL A 687 1.88 -1.16 -4.34
CA VAL A 687 2.20 -1.58 -5.70
C VAL A 687 3.69 -1.86 -5.79
N GLU A 688 4.06 -2.94 -6.47
CA GLU A 688 5.46 -3.27 -6.75
C GLU A 688 6.11 -2.25 -7.71
N GLY A 689 7.44 -2.18 -7.73
CA GLY A 689 8.14 -1.19 -8.58
C GLY A 689 7.84 -1.32 -10.07
N ALA A 690 7.54 -2.52 -10.57
CA ALA A 690 7.10 -2.74 -11.94
C ALA A 690 5.77 -2.02 -12.23
N GLY A 691 4.75 -2.21 -11.41
CA GLY A 691 3.47 -1.51 -11.57
C GLY A 691 3.60 0.02 -11.37
N ALA A 692 4.46 0.45 -10.46
CA ALA A 692 4.72 1.87 -10.22
C ALA A 692 5.46 2.57 -11.39
N SER A 693 6.18 1.83 -12.22
CA SER A 693 6.95 2.39 -13.34
C SER A 693 6.08 3.15 -14.36
N THR A 694 4.80 2.79 -14.51
CA THR A 694 3.89 3.47 -15.45
C THR A 694 3.58 4.90 -15.02
N LEU A 695 3.40 5.12 -13.72
CA LEU A 695 3.17 6.45 -13.17
C LEU A 695 4.49 7.22 -13.03
N ALA A 696 5.63 6.52 -12.87
CA ALA A 696 6.95 7.14 -12.78
C ALA A 696 7.29 7.98 -14.02
N ILE A 697 6.94 7.52 -15.22
CA ILE A 697 7.17 8.29 -16.45
C ILE A 697 6.26 9.54 -16.56
N VAL A 698 5.07 9.49 -15.95
CA VAL A 698 4.15 10.63 -15.89
C VAL A 698 4.65 11.67 -14.90
N ILE A 699 5.02 11.25 -13.68
CA ILE A 699 5.58 12.13 -12.65
C ILE A 699 6.91 12.73 -13.12
N GLY A 700 7.74 11.94 -13.82
CA GLY A 700 8.99 12.40 -14.43
C GLY A 700 8.80 13.28 -15.67
N ASN A 701 7.56 13.55 -16.10
CA ASN A 701 7.23 14.34 -17.29
C ASN A 701 7.95 13.84 -18.57
N LEU A 702 8.10 12.52 -18.72
CA LEU A 702 8.72 11.87 -19.87
C LEU A 702 7.75 11.69 -21.05
N VAL A 703 6.47 12.00 -20.83
CA VAL A 703 5.37 11.89 -21.80
C VAL A 703 4.52 13.19 -21.88
N PRO A 704 5.14 14.36 -22.13
CA PRO A 704 4.42 15.64 -22.18
C PRO A 704 3.34 15.67 -23.28
N GLU A 705 3.46 14.85 -24.31
CA GLU A 705 2.49 14.67 -25.39
C GLU A 705 1.16 14.02 -24.96
N LEU A 706 1.10 13.50 -23.72
CA LEU A 706 -0.10 12.90 -23.14
C LEU A 706 -0.93 13.88 -22.30
N LYS A 707 -0.53 15.16 -22.21
CA LYS A 707 -1.33 16.20 -21.55
C LYS A 707 -2.74 16.27 -22.14
N LEU A 708 -3.73 16.39 -21.24
CA LEU A 708 -5.17 16.42 -21.48
C LEU A 708 -5.77 15.14 -22.07
N LYS A 709 -4.97 14.08 -22.25
CA LYS A 709 -5.42 12.79 -22.77
C LYS A 709 -5.89 11.87 -21.64
N ASN A 710 -6.76 10.93 -21.98
CA ASN A 710 -7.20 9.84 -21.12
C ASN A 710 -6.20 8.69 -21.21
N VAL A 711 -5.46 8.47 -20.12
CA VAL A 711 -4.33 7.55 -20.09
C VAL A 711 -4.57 6.48 -19.02
N VAL A 712 -4.41 5.21 -19.39
CA VAL A 712 -4.47 4.10 -18.42
C VAL A 712 -3.07 3.64 -18.05
N CYS A 713 -2.75 3.70 -16.76
CA CYS A 713 -1.56 3.15 -16.13
C CYS A 713 -1.88 1.74 -15.60
N LEU A 714 -1.15 0.72 -16.05
CA LEU A 714 -1.32 -0.65 -15.57
C LEU A 714 -0.53 -0.88 -14.27
N LEU A 715 -1.24 -1.03 -13.15
CA LEU A 715 -0.65 -1.37 -11.87
C LEU A 715 -0.60 -2.90 -11.72
N THR A 716 0.45 -3.51 -12.27
CA THR A 716 0.53 -4.95 -12.58
C THR A 716 0.49 -5.90 -11.38
N GLY A 717 1.03 -5.50 -10.23
CA GLY A 717 1.14 -6.36 -9.05
C GLY A 717 1.46 -5.61 -7.76
N GLY A 718 1.13 -6.23 -6.63
CA GLY A 718 1.30 -5.69 -5.28
C GLY A 718 2.23 -6.52 -4.39
N ASN A 719 2.82 -7.60 -4.92
CA ASN A 719 3.65 -8.54 -4.15
C ASN A 719 5.07 -7.99 -3.86
N CYS A 720 5.13 -6.88 -3.12
CA CYS A 720 6.37 -6.21 -2.75
C CYS A 720 6.95 -6.81 -1.46
N ASP A 721 8.23 -7.17 -1.46
CA ASP A 721 8.93 -7.52 -0.22
C ASP A 721 8.92 -6.31 0.74
N ASN A 722 8.50 -6.51 1.99
CA ASN A 722 8.33 -5.42 2.96
C ASN A 722 9.62 -4.66 3.27
N THR A 723 10.78 -5.33 3.18
CA THR A 723 12.09 -4.68 3.32
C THR A 723 12.35 -3.76 2.12
N MET A 724 12.03 -4.24 0.92
CA MET A 724 12.13 -3.44 -0.29
C MET A 724 11.14 -2.27 -0.30
N LEU A 725 9.88 -2.50 0.03
CA LEU A 725 8.87 -1.45 0.14
C LEU A 725 9.34 -0.33 1.08
N THR A 726 9.83 -0.70 2.27
CA THR A 726 10.36 0.26 3.26
C THR A 726 11.51 1.09 2.68
N ARG A 727 12.49 0.44 2.02
CA ARG A 727 13.62 1.12 1.39
C ARG A 727 13.18 2.02 0.25
N CYS A 728 12.23 1.59 -0.59
CA CYS A 728 11.65 2.39 -1.66
C CYS A 728 10.95 3.64 -1.12
N LEU A 729 10.19 3.51 -0.04
CA LEU A 729 9.49 4.64 0.59
C LEU A 729 10.46 5.64 1.22
N GLU A 730 11.51 5.17 1.93
CA GLU A 730 12.58 6.05 2.43
C GLU A 730 13.30 6.77 1.28
N ARG A 731 13.60 6.06 0.19
CA ARG A 731 14.22 6.64 -1.01
C ARG A 731 13.31 7.67 -1.68
N GLY A 732 12.02 7.40 -1.79
CA GLY A 732 11.03 8.35 -2.30
C GLY A 732 10.95 9.62 -1.45
N LEU A 733 10.88 9.47 -0.12
CA LEU A 733 10.86 10.60 0.81
C LEU A 733 12.15 11.43 0.71
N ALA A 734 13.30 10.77 0.56
CA ALA A 734 14.57 11.45 0.34
C ALA A 734 14.58 12.21 -0.99
N ALA A 735 14.13 11.59 -2.08
CA ALA A 735 14.08 12.20 -3.40
C ALA A 735 13.16 13.45 -3.44
N GLU A 736 12.06 13.47 -2.67
CA GLU A 736 11.20 14.65 -2.49
C GLU A 736 11.77 15.70 -1.53
N GLY A 737 12.93 15.44 -0.91
CA GLY A 737 13.54 16.29 0.11
C GLY A 737 12.88 16.20 1.48
N ARG A 738 11.87 15.34 1.65
CA ARG A 738 11.12 15.17 2.91
C ARG A 738 11.87 14.37 3.96
N LEU A 739 12.90 13.62 3.56
CA LEU A 739 13.79 12.90 4.46
C LEU A 739 15.25 13.26 4.13
N VAL A 740 15.96 13.86 5.07
CA VAL A 740 17.32 14.34 4.87
C VAL A 740 18.27 13.59 5.80
N LYS A 741 19.28 12.93 5.22
CA LYS A 741 20.36 12.30 5.95
C LYS A 741 21.62 13.13 5.82
N PHE A 742 22.19 13.53 6.95
CA PHE A 742 23.45 14.27 6.98
C PHE A 742 24.32 13.85 8.16
N ARG A 743 25.62 14.07 8.02
CA ARG A 743 26.62 13.91 9.08
C ARG A 743 27.15 15.28 9.46
N VAL A 744 27.41 15.48 10.73
CA VAL A 744 27.99 16.71 11.25
C VAL A 744 28.95 16.39 12.40
N GLY A 745 30.16 16.93 12.32
CA GLY A 745 31.12 16.86 13.43
C GLY A 745 30.76 17.88 14.50
N VAL A 746 30.53 17.41 15.72
CA VAL A 746 30.14 18.23 16.89
C VAL A 746 31.13 17.98 18.01
N ARG A 747 31.46 19.01 18.81
CA ARG A 747 32.31 18.81 20.01
C ARG A 747 31.65 17.79 20.94
N ASN A 748 32.44 16.92 21.54
CA ASN A 748 31.97 15.87 22.44
C ASN A 748 31.62 16.40 23.84
N ASP A 749 30.78 17.42 23.90
CA ASP A 749 30.24 17.97 25.14
C ASP A 749 28.71 18.15 25.05
N PRO A 750 27.98 18.05 26.17
CA PRO A 750 26.53 18.17 26.16
C PRO A 750 25.99 19.49 25.61
N LYS A 751 26.73 20.60 25.74
CA LYS A 751 26.25 21.92 25.29
C LYS A 751 26.25 22.01 23.78
N SER A 752 27.30 21.52 23.12
CA SER A 752 27.38 21.47 21.66
C SER A 752 26.30 20.56 21.06
N LYS A 753 26.00 19.42 21.68
CA LYS A 753 24.88 18.55 21.26
C LYS A 753 23.52 19.23 21.45
N ALA A 754 23.29 19.87 22.60
CA ALA A 754 22.06 20.63 22.86
C ALA A 754 21.86 21.78 21.86
N THR A 755 22.95 22.41 21.41
CA THR A 755 22.93 23.50 20.43
C THR A 755 22.43 23.01 19.07
N LEU A 756 22.94 21.87 18.60
CA LEU A 756 22.45 21.22 17.38
C LEU A 756 20.96 20.87 17.50
N MET A 757 20.54 20.27 18.61
CA MET A 757 19.14 19.90 18.83
C MET A 757 18.22 21.12 18.88
N LYS A 758 18.65 22.21 19.52
CA LYS A 758 17.90 23.46 19.57
C LYS A 758 17.79 24.12 18.20
N LEU A 759 18.85 24.07 17.40
CA LEU A 759 18.86 24.57 16.03
C LEU A 759 17.83 23.81 15.19
N LEU A 760 17.80 22.48 15.29
CA LEU A 760 16.82 21.64 14.59
C LEU A 760 15.38 21.89 15.09
N ALA A 761 15.17 22.00 16.40
CA ALA A 761 13.87 22.27 16.99
C ALA A 761 13.31 23.63 16.55
N ASN A 762 14.14 24.68 16.56
CA ASN A 762 13.75 26.03 16.12
C ASN A 762 13.40 26.09 14.64
N GLY A 763 14.04 25.26 13.81
CA GLY A 763 13.71 25.10 12.41
C GLY A 763 12.46 24.24 12.17
N GLY A 764 11.88 23.60 13.19
CA GLY A 764 10.71 22.74 13.03
C GLY A 764 11.02 21.43 12.28
N TYR A 765 12.23 20.89 12.43
CA TYR A 765 12.63 19.60 11.87
C TYR A 765 12.34 18.46 12.86
N ASN A 766 11.69 17.39 12.41
CA ASN A 766 11.52 16.20 13.23
C ASN A 766 12.75 15.30 13.09
N MET A 767 13.37 14.93 14.21
CA MET A 767 14.49 14.01 14.22
C MET A 767 13.99 12.56 14.35
N HIS A 768 14.23 11.74 13.32
CA HIS A 768 13.80 10.35 13.30
C HIS A 768 14.86 9.38 13.80
N ARG A 769 16.11 9.59 13.39
CA ARG A 769 17.27 8.80 13.85
C ARG A 769 18.45 9.72 14.09
N HIS A 770 19.20 9.43 15.13
CA HIS A 770 20.53 10.00 15.33
C HIS A 770 21.48 8.91 15.78
N TYR A 771 22.69 8.95 15.25
CA TYR A 771 23.78 8.06 15.62
C TYR A 771 24.97 8.91 16.00
N GLN A 772 25.67 8.48 17.04
CA GLN A 772 26.97 9.02 17.39
C GLN A 772 28.00 7.97 17.01
N ASP A 773 28.88 8.34 16.08
CA ASP A 773 30.04 7.52 15.74
C ASP A 773 31.27 8.06 16.47
N ASN A 774 31.98 7.18 17.18
CA ASN A 774 33.14 7.54 18.01
C ASN A 774 34.47 7.15 17.34
N SER A 775 34.47 6.66 16.10
CA SER A 775 35.68 6.17 15.41
C SER A 775 36.38 7.24 14.55
N TRP A 776 37.56 7.65 15.05
CA TRP A 776 38.75 8.20 14.38
C TRP A 776 38.51 9.12 13.17
N THR A 777 38.04 10.35 13.43
CA THR A 777 38.48 11.49 12.64
C THR A 777 39.97 11.72 12.92
N GLN A 778 40.78 11.87 11.87
CA GLN A 778 42.24 12.05 11.97
C GLN A 778 42.65 13.36 12.68
N ASP A 779 41.68 14.23 12.99
CA ASP A 779 41.90 15.51 13.67
C ASP A 779 41.11 15.59 14.99
N GLU A 780 41.87 15.60 16.08
CA GLU A 780 41.59 15.99 17.48
C GLU A 780 40.49 15.25 18.28
N ASP A 781 40.90 14.75 19.47
CA ASP A 781 40.15 14.01 20.51
C ASP A 781 38.84 14.65 21.03
N TYR A 782 38.42 15.81 20.49
CA TYR A 782 37.32 16.62 21.01
C TYR A 782 36.05 16.62 20.15
N PHE A 783 36.04 16.01 18.97
CA PHE A 783 34.87 15.98 18.08
C PHE A 783 34.32 14.56 17.90
N VAL A 784 33.01 14.47 17.76
CA VAL A 784 32.28 13.24 17.42
C VAL A 784 31.44 13.47 16.18
N GLU A 785 31.36 12.48 15.31
CA GLU A 785 30.47 12.53 14.14
C GLU A 785 29.05 12.18 14.58
N MET A 786 28.12 13.11 14.37
CA MET A 786 26.69 12.87 14.52
C MET A 786 26.06 12.64 13.16
N ARG A 787 25.52 11.43 12.94
CA ARG A 787 24.70 11.13 11.76
C ARG A 787 23.23 11.34 12.11
N MET A 788 22.56 12.17 11.34
CA MET A 788 21.21 12.63 11.59
C MET A 788 20.30 12.25 10.42
N VAL A 789 19.10 11.77 10.75
CA VAL A 789 18.01 11.58 9.79
C VAL A 789 16.84 12.44 10.25
N CYS A 790 16.59 13.52 9.50
CA CYS A 790 15.56 14.50 9.82
C CYS A 790 14.46 14.52 8.76
N GLU A 791 13.23 14.75 9.19
CA GLU A 791 12.10 15.02 8.31
C GLU A 791 11.97 16.52 8.03
N THR A 792 11.59 16.86 6.81
CA THR A 792 11.32 18.23 6.38
C THR A 792 9.95 18.31 5.70
N LYS A 793 9.48 19.53 5.43
CA LYS A 793 8.18 19.76 4.77
C LYS A 793 8.24 19.49 3.27
N GLY A 794 9.44 19.31 2.71
CA GLY A 794 9.69 19.24 1.28
C GLY A 794 11.01 19.93 0.92
N LEU A 795 11.28 20.02 -0.38
CA LEU A 795 12.58 20.45 -0.90
C LEU A 795 13.04 21.82 -0.40
N ASP A 796 12.16 22.81 -0.32
CA ASP A 796 12.55 24.16 0.13
C ASP A 796 13.00 24.16 1.60
N HIS A 797 12.25 23.46 2.47
CA HIS A 797 12.60 23.32 3.88
C HIS A 797 13.90 22.50 4.05
N ALA A 798 14.14 21.51 3.19
CA ALA A 798 15.40 20.77 3.17
C ALA A 798 16.60 21.63 2.73
N LEU A 799 16.40 22.54 1.78
CA LEU A 799 17.42 23.49 1.37
C LEU A 799 17.74 24.50 2.48
N GLU A 800 16.74 24.92 3.25
CA GLU A 800 16.92 25.74 4.44
C GLU A 800 17.74 24.99 5.51
N LEU A 801 17.40 23.72 5.78
CA LEU A 801 18.16 22.86 6.69
C LEU A 801 19.62 22.79 6.28
N LYS A 802 19.87 22.53 5.00
CA LYS A 802 21.22 22.44 4.43
C LYS A 802 22.01 23.73 4.66
N ARG A 803 21.46 24.88 4.27
CA ARG A 803 22.12 26.18 4.46
C ARG A 803 22.38 26.48 5.93
N MET A 804 21.44 26.15 6.81
CA MET A 804 21.55 26.38 8.25
C MET A 804 22.66 25.52 8.87
N ILE A 805 22.73 24.24 8.52
CA ILE A 805 23.75 23.31 9.01
C ILE A 805 25.12 23.64 8.42
N GLU A 806 25.24 23.91 7.13
CA GLU A 806 26.50 24.32 6.49
C GLU A 806 27.02 25.65 7.07
N LYS A 807 26.13 26.58 7.44
CA LYS A 807 26.53 27.82 8.11
C LYS A 807 27.01 27.60 9.55
N ALA A 808 26.36 26.71 10.28
CA ALA A 808 26.70 26.42 11.68
C ALA A 808 27.92 25.49 11.80
N TYR A 809 28.14 24.60 10.82
CA TYR A 809 29.16 23.54 10.82
C TYR A 809 29.82 23.40 9.42
N PRO A 810 30.54 24.43 8.95
CA PRO A 810 31.00 24.53 7.56
C PRO A 810 32.02 23.47 7.13
N CYS A 811 32.85 22.99 8.05
CA CYS A 811 33.95 22.07 7.73
C CYS A 811 33.62 20.58 8.00
N THR A 812 32.48 20.29 8.64
CA THR A 812 32.17 18.95 9.13
C THR A 812 30.81 18.42 8.65
N SER A 813 30.06 19.23 7.90
CA SER A 813 28.73 18.83 7.40
C SER A 813 28.81 18.11 6.05
N VAL A 814 28.19 16.94 5.96
CA VAL A 814 28.08 16.14 4.72
C VAL A 814 26.65 15.65 4.57
N PHE A 815 26.01 15.95 3.44
CA PHE A 815 24.66 15.48 3.13
C PHE A 815 24.73 14.23 2.25
N GLU A 816 24.07 13.15 2.66
CA GLU A 816 24.17 11.82 2.03
C GLU A 816 22.98 11.49 1.12
N THR A 817 21.85 12.21 1.25
CA THR A 817 20.63 11.94 0.49
C THR A 817 20.53 12.81 -0.77
N GLU A 818 19.86 12.28 -1.79
CA GLU A 818 19.27 13.08 -2.87
C GLU A 818 18.35 14.18 -2.30
N PRO A 819 18.19 15.32 -3.00
CA PRO A 819 18.87 15.73 -4.23
C PRO A 819 20.26 16.35 -3.98
N PHE A 820 20.87 16.13 -2.81
CA PHE A 820 22.12 16.77 -2.40
C PHE A 820 23.38 15.96 -2.74
N ASN A 821 23.22 14.67 -3.09
CA ASN A 821 24.33 13.74 -3.34
C ASN A 821 24.80 13.70 -4.82
N ASP A 822 24.00 14.18 -5.76
CA ASP A 822 24.45 14.36 -7.15
C ASP A 822 24.90 15.82 -7.39
N ARG A 823 26.23 16.01 -7.48
CA ARG A 823 26.85 17.32 -7.78
C ARG A 823 26.35 17.94 -9.08
N ARG A 824 25.78 17.16 -10.02
CA ARG A 824 25.28 17.64 -11.32
C ARG A 824 23.83 18.12 -11.27
N THR A 825 23.04 17.70 -10.27
CA THR A 825 21.61 18.02 -10.17
C THR A 825 21.23 18.80 -8.90
N CYS A 826 22.16 19.06 -7.96
CA CYS A 826 21.85 19.90 -6.80
C CYS A 826 21.34 21.29 -7.27
N PRO A 827 20.11 21.70 -6.92
CA PRO A 827 19.59 23.02 -7.26
C PRO A 827 20.45 24.16 -6.68
N CYS A 828 21.19 23.86 -5.61
CA CYS A 828 22.18 24.74 -5.00
C CYS A 828 23.38 25.05 -5.91
N TYR A 829 23.71 24.13 -6.82
CA TYR A 829 24.82 24.24 -7.77
C TYR A 829 24.37 24.91 -9.08
N VAL A 830 23.11 24.70 -9.49
CA VAL A 830 22.52 25.27 -10.73
C VAL A 830 22.22 26.78 -10.63
N ARG A 831 22.30 27.40 -9.44
CA ARG A 831 22.11 28.86 -9.26
C ARG A 831 23.39 29.71 -9.31
N LYS A 832 24.51 29.18 -9.83
CA LYS A 832 25.69 29.98 -10.19
C LYS A 832 25.95 29.91 -11.71
N GLN A 833 25.17 30.67 -12.47
CA GLN A 833 25.59 31.26 -13.74
C GLN A 833 25.14 32.71 -13.76
#